data_AF-A0AAU6PE91-F1
#
_entry.id   AF-A0AAU6PE91-F1
#
_cell.length_a   1.000
_cell.length_b   1.000
_cell.length_c   1.000
_cell.angle_alpha   90.00
_cell.angle_beta   90.00
_cell.angle_gamma   90.00
#
_symmetry.space_group_name_H-M   'P 1'
#
loop_
_entity.id
_entity.type
_entity.pdbx_description
1 polymer ?
#
loop_
_entity_poly.entity_id
_entity_poly.type
_entity_poly.pdbx_seq_one_letter_code
_entity_poly.pdbx_strand_id
1 'polypeptide(L)'
;MKTLLKNACSTNYNATNLITHVAWVGGAHSRALSRLKHFLAFGALTLSLNVTSGGEINQFDKEAYLNLGQQYSDNNTQVAVKEENTIDTLLKEIGSSVRNALGGTDSDNANQLGKKITDNLKNKANNTVINKTEGFINQKANELANSIGNGRTEISVHKLESNNPTYSLKTIQPLTELNTDSTELTFIQAQINSGENHGERRDTINLGLGQRYLLEGGQSIAGINLFTDYETESKHKRASLGLEYQRANFSANINKYYPLSDKKVIGDYTEEPLAGHDIKLTGQVPYLSWAKIKGTHYYWDAKVGDNIKGTILGVEIELNPSTTLEIGTENSNTAERASYARLSAQLPFKDGEALTNFKVSDQAFANSNIVTLTDLDFVERSNKIRIEKLLNGVSVVLGEYNALTVGSTCTLYNASNVAIANGSGVTGADGSVTLSNVVLPTGLISSSCNAIGTYIDEATGVTTTSSPVLRAAKIYSGTGDLILLASPLSEIAYQLANAGTLANDITTKNTQIATAFGISGVDFTATIPTDLNTITAANDDAGKFGTVLAAVSQMGENSADANPTITITALVVDMNGSDGSSVNTIEGRNSGSETVDVAEAINNFKNNNGDNNVKNGSGSGNTGLAGSATGEGSIKGNSAISKISNYDGTGAAPSVQQYVDAGVTGVNIGNLAQMNSRIATKTTVETDTTVEIQAVINTSVVATFTIDAIADTTVAENAAFTGSTPAVTGTPIGTLVYSLGGNDAADFTIDSGTGVISMVARDFEAPADANTDNAYEVTIIVTDADSNTDSETQTVTVTL
;
A
#
# COMPACT_ATOMS: atom_id res chain seq x y z
N MET A 1 -50.16 -20.07 11.04
CA MET A 1 -49.18 -19.26 11.78
C MET A 1 -48.06 -20.10 12.41
N LYS A 2 -48.33 -21.06 13.31
CA LYS A 2 -47.30 -21.95 13.92
C LYS A 2 -46.45 -22.73 12.89
N THR A 3 -47.05 -23.17 11.78
CA THR A 3 -46.35 -23.89 10.68
C THR A 3 -45.59 -22.95 9.74
N LEU A 4 -46.06 -21.70 9.57
CA LEU A 4 -45.40 -20.63 8.81
C LEU A 4 -44.15 -20.11 9.54
N LEU A 5 -44.24 -19.95 10.86
CA LEU A 5 -43.13 -19.62 11.77
C LEU A 5 -42.06 -20.72 11.82
N LYS A 6 -42.43 -22.00 11.65
CA LYS A 6 -41.48 -23.12 11.67
C LYS A 6 -40.70 -23.25 10.36
N ASN A 7 -41.31 -22.91 9.22
CA ASN A 7 -40.68 -23.02 7.90
C ASN A 7 -39.82 -21.79 7.52
N ALA A 8 -40.08 -20.61 8.11
CA ALA A 8 -39.24 -19.42 7.91
C ALA A 8 -37.86 -19.53 8.60
N CYS A 9 -37.71 -20.43 9.58
CA CYS A 9 -36.51 -20.63 10.39
C CYS A 9 -35.58 -21.79 9.94
N SER A 10 -35.83 -22.47 8.80
CA SER A 10 -34.95 -23.54 8.32
C SER A 10 -33.90 -23.03 7.31
N THR A 11 -32.64 -23.42 7.52
CA THR A 11 -31.41 -22.88 6.90
C THR A 11 -31.14 -23.29 5.45
N ASN A 12 -32.01 -24.06 4.77
CA ASN A 12 -31.75 -24.52 3.40
C ASN A 12 -32.90 -24.17 2.46
N TYR A 13 -32.81 -23.02 1.77
CA TYR A 13 -33.67 -22.73 0.62
C TYR A 13 -32.87 -22.06 -0.51
N ASN A 14 -32.76 -22.77 -1.63
CA ASN A 14 -32.09 -22.34 -2.85
C ASN A 14 -33.08 -21.56 -3.75
N ALA A 15 -32.59 -20.54 -4.47
CA ALA A 15 -33.39 -19.51 -5.15
C ALA A 15 -34.34 -20.03 -6.26
N THR A 16 -34.17 -21.27 -6.71
CA THR A 16 -34.93 -21.86 -7.83
C THR A 16 -36.29 -22.47 -7.44
N ASN A 17 -36.61 -22.60 -6.14
CA ASN A 17 -37.84 -23.27 -5.68
C ASN A 17 -39.00 -22.33 -5.25
N LEU A 18 -38.89 -21.03 -5.53
CA LEU A 18 -39.90 -20.03 -5.10
C LEU A 18 -41.28 -20.20 -5.78
N ILE A 19 -41.35 -20.94 -6.89
CA ILE A 19 -42.56 -21.00 -7.76
C ILE A 19 -43.49 -22.18 -7.43
N THR A 20 -43.01 -23.25 -6.76
CA THR A 20 -43.76 -24.53 -6.71
C THR A 20 -44.52 -24.82 -5.42
N HIS A 21 -44.26 -24.12 -4.30
CA HIS A 21 -44.78 -24.53 -2.98
C HIS A 21 -45.99 -23.74 -2.44
N VAL A 22 -46.56 -22.80 -3.21
CA VAL A 22 -47.77 -22.04 -2.81
C VAL A 22 -49.08 -22.80 -3.09
N ALA A 23 -48.99 -24.02 -3.64
CA ALA A 23 -50.16 -24.80 -4.07
C ALA A 23 -50.62 -25.85 -3.04
N TRP A 24 -50.82 -25.51 -1.76
CA TRP A 24 -51.58 -26.42 -0.87
C TRP A 24 -52.18 -25.78 0.39
N VAL A 25 -53.18 -24.89 0.24
CA VAL A 25 -54.27 -24.73 1.23
C VAL A 25 -55.55 -24.23 0.52
N GLY A 26 -56.60 -25.07 0.52
CA GLY A 26 -58.01 -24.64 0.62
C GLY A 26 -58.77 -24.23 -0.65
N GLY A 27 -59.67 -25.11 -1.10
CA GLY A 27 -60.85 -24.69 -1.85
C GLY A 27 -61.75 -23.83 -0.96
N ALA A 28 -61.74 -22.51 -1.18
CA ALA A 28 -62.78 -21.52 -0.82
C ALA A 28 -62.36 -20.05 -1.06
N HIS A 29 -61.11 -19.76 -1.45
CA HIS A 29 -60.65 -18.38 -1.71
C HIS A 29 -59.94 -18.22 -3.07
N SER A 30 -60.67 -18.48 -4.16
CA SER A 30 -60.12 -18.42 -5.52
C SER A 30 -59.78 -17.00 -6.01
N ARG A 31 -60.43 -15.95 -5.50
CA ARG A 31 -60.20 -14.57 -5.95
C ARG A 31 -58.95 -13.94 -5.35
N ALA A 32 -58.71 -14.10 -4.04
CA ALA A 32 -57.53 -13.60 -3.34
C ALA A 32 -56.23 -14.26 -3.81
N LEU A 33 -56.26 -15.58 -4.07
CA LEU A 33 -55.11 -16.31 -4.58
C LEU A 33 -54.79 -15.95 -6.05
N SER A 34 -55.80 -15.60 -6.86
CA SER A 34 -55.57 -15.12 -8.23
C SER A 34 -54.95 -13.72 -8.25
N ARG A 35 -55.33 -12.83 -7.33
CA ARG A 35 -54.73 -11.49 -7.18
C ARG A 35 -53.32 -11.57 -6.61
N LEU A 36 -53.05 -12.48 -5.67
CA LEU A 36 -51.70 -12.77 -5.18
C LEU A 36 -50.79 -13.37 -6.26
N LYS A 37 -51.32 -14.21 -7.16
CA LYS A 37 -50.58 -14.71 -8.34
C LYS A 37 -50.27 -13.61 -9.35
N HIS A 38 -51.21 -12.70 -9.62
CA HIS A 38 -50.95 -11.52 -10.47
C HIS A 38 -49.96 -10.55 -9.80
N PHE A 39 -50.01 -10.39 -8.48
CA PHE A 39 -49.09 -9.58 -7.69
C PHE A 39 -47.66 -10.16 -7.69
N LEU A 40 -47.50 -11.48 -7.56
CA LEU A 40 -46.21 -12.17 -7.69
C LEU A 40 -45.69 -12.15 -9.15
N ALA A 41 -46.57 -12.18 -10.15
CA ALA A 41 -46.20 -12.03 -11.56
C ALA A 41 -45.75 -10.60 -11.91
N PHE A 42 -46.37 -9.57 -11.32
CA PHE A 42 -45.92 -8.18 -11.42
C PHE A 42 -44.60 -7.94 -10.66
N GLY A 43 -44.42 -8.58 -9.49
CA GLY A 43 -43.14 -8.56 -8.76
C GLY A 43 -42.00 -9.23 -9.52
N ALA A 44 -42.27 -10.27 -10.31
CA ALA A 44 -41.27 -10.88 -11.20
C ALA A 44 -40.86 -9.95 -12.36
N LEU A 45 -41.74 -9.05 -12.80
CA LEU A 45 -41.47 -8.08 -13.87
C LEU A 45 -40.59 -6.90 -13.40
N THR A 46 -40.60 -6.57 -12.10
CA THR A 46 -39.69 -5.56 -11.51
C THR A 46 -38.34 -6.16 -11.07
N LEU A 47 -38.27 -7.48 -10.93
CA LEU A 47 -37.03 -8.24 -10.66
C LEU A 47 -36.22 -8.57 -11.92
N SER A 48 -36.77 -8.37 -13.12
CA SER A 48 -36.08 -8.56 -14.40
C SER A 48 -35.52 -7.24 -14.95
N LEU A 49 -34.58 -6.61 -14.25
CA LEU A 49 -33.76 -5.52 -14.81
C LEU A 49 -32.40 -6.02 -15.32
N ASN A 50 -32.32 -7.31 -15.71
CA ASN A 50 -31.29 -7.87 -16.59
C ASN A 50 -31.83 -9.13 -17.27
N VAL A 51 -32.44 -8.99 -18.44
CA VAL A 51 -32.56 -10.09 -19.41
C VAL A 51 -31.98 -9.59 -20.74
N THR A 52 -30.71 -9.90 -20.95
CA THR A 52 -30.10 -9.95 -22.28
C THR A 52 -30.36 -11.33 -22.86
N SER A 53 -31.32 -11.46 -23.77
CA SER A 53 -31.25 -12.35 -24.95
C SER A 53 -32.55 -12.28 -25.74
N GLY A 54 -32.39 -12.25 -27.07
CA GLY A 54 -33.41 -11.86 -28.03
C GLY A 54 -34.64 -12.77 -28.12
N GLY A 55 -35.75 -12.13 -28.46
CA GLY A 55 -37.03 -12.74 -28.83
C GLY A 55 -38.12 -11.69 -28.72
N GLU A 56 -38.81 -11.40 -29.83
CA GLU A 56 -39.85 -10.37 -29.93
C GLU A 56 -40.96 -10.57 -28.90
N ILE A 57 -41.07 -9.63 -27.96
CA ILE A 57 -42.25 -9.45 -27.10
C ILE A 57 -42.67 -8.00 -27.30
N ASN A 58 -43.94 -7.79 -27.67
CA ASN A 58 -44.54 -6.49 -28.01
C ASN A 58 -44.03 -5.37 -27.09
N GLN A 59 -43.58 -4.27 -27.71
CA GLN A 59 -43.03 -3.08 -27.06
C GLN A 59 -43.85 -2.68 -25.82
N PHE A 60 -43.23 -2.84 -24.65
CA PHE A 60 -43.67 -2.19 -23.43
C PHE A 60 -43.38 -0.69 -23.57
N ASP A 61 -44.44 0.11 -23.67
CA ASP A 61 -44.32 1.56 -23.76
C ASP A 61 -43.85 2.14 -22.40
N LYS A 62 -42.57 2.48 -22.33
CA LYS A 62 -41.84 2.90 -21.11
C LYS A 62 -42.33 4.23 -20.54
N GLU A 63 -43.03 5.06 -21.31
CA GLU A 63 -43.44 6.40 -20.87
C GLU A 63 -44.84 6.43 -20.22
N ALA A 64 -45.64 5.37 -20.34
CA ALA A 64 -47.05 5.40 -19.95
C ALA A 64 -47.34 5.10 -18.47
N TYR A 65 -46.42 4.48 -17.71
CA TYR A 65 -46.75 3.91 -16.39
C TYR A 65 -46.06 4.55 -15.17
N LEU A 66 -45.25 5.60 -15.34
CA LEU A 66 -44.62 6.33 -14.23
C LEU A 66 -44.69 7.84 -14.35
N ASN A 67 -45.67 8.37 -15.09
CA ASN A 67 -45.94 9.79 -15.14
C ASN A 67 -46.92 10.19 -14.01
N LEU A 68 -46.39 10.35 -12.79
CA LEU A 68 -47.15 10.73 -11.58
C LEU A 68 -47.77 12.15 -11.62
N GLY A 69 -47.78 12.81 -12.79
CA GLY A 69 -48.34 14.15 -12.99
C GLY A 69 -49.50 14.23 -13.99
N GLN A 70 -49.98 13.13 -14.59
CA GLN A 70 -51.10 13.22 -15.52
C GLN A 70 -52.45 13.32 -14.80
N GLN A 71 -53.16 14.43 -15.07
CA GLN A 71 -54.55 14.64 -14.64
C GLN A 71 -55.47 13.56 -15.23
N TYR A 72 -56.30 12.95 -14.39
CA TYR A 72 -57.50 12.25 -14.84
C TYR A 72 -58.44 13.30 -15.47
N SER A 73 -58.78 13.11 -16.74
CA SER A 73 -59.66 14.02 -17.49
C SER A 73 -61.12 13.79 -17.06
N ASP A 74 -61.60 14.56 -16.09
CA ASP A 74 -63.03 14.88 -16.02
C ASP A 74 -63.31 16.11 -16.88
N ASN A 75 -64.23 15.95 -17.83
CA ASN A 75 -64.71 17.00 -18.71
C ASN A 75 -65.44 18.09 -17.89
N ASN A 76 -64.73 19.12 -17.44
CA ASN A 76 -65.26 20.48 -17.45
C ASN A 76 -64.19 21.56 -17.26
N THR A 77 -64.29 22.58 -18.10
CA THR A 77 -63.52 23.81 -18.24
C THR A 77 -63.14 24.54 -16.95
N GLN A 78 -61.84 24.80 -16.75
CA GLN A 78 -61.20 26.13 -16.82
C GLN A 78 -59.68 25.99 -16.64
N VAL A 79 -58.91 26.58 -17.56
CA VAL A 79 -57.44 26.60 -17.54
C VAL A 79 -56.98 27.56 -16.44
N ALA A 80 -56.54 27.01 -15.31
CA ALA A 80 -55.71 27.73 -14.36
C ALA A 80 -54.25 27.54 -14.76
N VAL A 81 -53.54 28.63 -15.05
CA VAL A 81 -52.07 28.63 -15.13
C VAL A 81 -51.55 28.26 -13.74
N LYS A 82 -51.17 27.00 -13.54
CA LYS A 82 -50.49 26.54 -12.32
C LYS A 82 -49.00 26.92 -12.45
N GLU A 83 -48.53 27.81 -11.58
CA GLU A 83 -47.11 27.85 -11.24
C GLU A 83 -46.70 26.43 -10.78
N GLU A 84 -45.70 25.81 -11.42
CA GLU A 84 -45.14 24.55 -10.95
C GLU A 84 -44.64 24.76 -9.51
N ASN A 85 -45.24 24.04 -8.55
CA ASN A 85 -44.84 24.17 -7.16
C ASN A 85 -43.46 23.51 -6.95
N THR A 86 -42.66 24.06 -6.04
CA THR A 86 -41.28 23.61 -5.76
C THR A 86 -41.18 22.16 -5.26
N ILE A 87 -42.28 21.56 -4.79
CA ILE A 87 -42.33 20.16 -4.35
C ILE A 87 -42.54 19.21 -5.53
N ASP A 88 -43.27 19.61 -6.55
CA ASP A 88 -43.45 18.82 -7.77
C ASP A 88 -42.11 18.66 -8.50
N THR A 89 -41.28 19.72 -8.51
CA THR A 89 -39.88 19.65 -8.95
C THR A 89 -39.05 18.70 -8.08
N LEU A 90 -39.20 18.76 -6.75
CA LEU A 90 -38.49 17.88 -5.82
C LEU A 90 -38.87 16.40 -6.00
N LEU A 91 -40.16 16.09 -6.15
CA LEU A 91 -40.68 14.74 -6.40
C LEU A 91 -40.24 14.21 -7.78
N LYS A 92 -40.19 15.07 -8.81
CA LYS A 92 -39.60 14.75 -10.12
C LYS A 92 -38.11 14.45 -10.02
N GLU A 93 -37.36 15.23 -9.24
CA GLU A 93 -35.93 15.00 -9.00
C GLU A 93 -35.69 13.70 -8.22
N ILE A 94 -36.44 13.40 -7.16
CA ILE A 94 -36.41 12.13 -6.44
C ILE A 94 -36.68 10.96 -7.39
N GLY A 95 -37.75 11.04 -8.17
CA GLY A 95 -38.08 10.02 -9.16
C GLY A 95 -36.97 9.83 -10.20
N SER A 96 -36.32 10.90 -10.65
CA SER A 96 -35.20 10.85 -11.59
C SER A 96 -33.93 10.26 -10.98
N SER A 97 -33.59 10.62 -9.74
CA SER A 97 -32.44 10.11 -9.01
C SER A 97 -32.62 8.63 -8.67
N VAL A 98 -33.82 8.20 -8.30
CA VAL A 98 -34.17 6.79 -8.08
C VAL A 98 -34.02 6.00 -9.39
N ARG A 99 -34.54 6.51 -10.52
CA ARG A 99 -34.38 5.85 -11.84
C ARG A 99 -32.90 5.73 -12.25
N ASN A 100 -32.13 6.80 -12.09
CA ASN A 100 -30.71 6.83 -12.46
C ASN A 100 -29.84 6.00 -11.52
N ALA A 101 -30.16 5.92 -10.24
CA ALA A 101 -29.45 5.09 -9.26
C ALA A 101 -29.75 3.59 -9.45
N LEU A 102 -30.98 3.25 -9.85
CA LEU A 102 -31.36 1.88 -10.18
C LEU A 102 -30.83 1.42 -11.55
N GLY A 103 -30.56 2.36 -12.47
CA GLY A 103 -30.12 2.08 -13.86
C GLY A 103 -28.72 2.57 -14.27
N GLY A 104 -27.97 3.27 -13.42
CA GLY A 104 -26.73 3.98 -13.78
C GLY A 104 -25.66 3.99 -12.69
N THR A 105 -24.44 4.37 -13.07
CA THR A 105 -23.20 4.23 -12.29
C THR A 105 -22.76 5.45 -11.46
N ASP A 106 -23.52 6.55 -11.44
CA ASP A 106 -23.08 7.82 -10.84
C ASP A 106 -23.64 8.08 -9.43
N SER A 107 -22.75 8.16 -8.45
CA SER A 107 -23.01 8.42 -7.02
C SER A 107 -23.44 9.86 -6.71
N ASP A 108 -23.09 10.81 -7.58
CA ASP A 108 -23.17 12.25 -7.27
C ASP A 108 -24.60 12.81 -7.29
N ASN A 109 -25.55 12.12 -7.94
CA ASN A 109 -26.92 12.61 -8.10
C ASN A 109 -27.72 12.61 -6.78
N ALA A 110 -27.44 11.70 -5.85
CA ALA A 110 -28.08 11.69 -4.52
C ALA A 110 -27.53 12.79 -3.61
N ASN A 111 -26.21 12.98 -3.60
CA ASN A 111 -25.55 14.08 -2.89
C ASN A 111 -26.01 15.45 -3.41
N GLN A 112 -26.18 15.61 -4.73
CA GLN A 112 -26.75 16.82 -5.34
C GLN A 112 -28.21 17.06 -4.94
N LEU A 113 -29.03 16.00 -4.89
CA LEU A 113 -30.43 16.09 -4.41
C LEU A 113 -30.49 16.54 -2.94
N GLY A 114 -29.66 15.95 -2.07
CA GLY A 114 -29.55 16.37 -0.66
C GLY A 114 -29.17 17.85 -0.51
N LYS A 115 -28.23 18.33 -1.34
CA LYS A 115 -27.81 19.74 -1.37
C LYS A 115 -28.95 20.66 -1.85
N LYS A 116 -29.63 20.31 -2.95
CA LYS A 116 -30.79 21.07 -3.47
C LYS A 116 -31.96 21.11 -2.50
N ILE A 117 -32.28 20.00 -1.82
CA ILE A 117 -33.31 19.97 -0.77
C ILE A 117 -32.96 20.96 0.34
N THR A 118 -31.71 20.90 0.81
CA THR A 118 -31.22 21.75 1.89
C THR A 118 -31.24 23.23 1.50
N ASP A 119 -30.76 23.57 0.30
CA ASP A 119 -30.66 24.96 -0.18
C ASP A 119 -32.04 25.57 -0.46
N ASN A 120 -32.97 24.83 -1.08
CA ASN A 120 -34.34 25.31 -1.33
C ASN A 120 -35.13 25.54 -0.03
N LEU A 121 -35.00 24.64 0.95
CA LEU A 121 -35.64 24.79 2.26
C LEU A 121 -35.07 25.99 3.04
N LYS A 122 -33.75 26.19 3.00
CA LYS A 122 -33.08 27.37 3.58
C LYS A 122 -33.56 28.68 2.94
N ASN A 123 -33.67 28.73 1.61
CA ASN A 123 -34.10 29.93 0.90
C ASN A 123 -35.57 30.30 1.17
N LYS A 124 -36.46 29.31 1.31
CA LYS A 124 -37.89 29.55 1.58
C LYS A 124 -38.16 29.94 3.04
N ALA A 125 -37.39 29.40 3.99
CA ALA A 125 -37.45 29.77 5.40
C ALA A 125 -36.97 31.22 5.64
N ASN A 126 -35.99 31.71 4.87
CA ASN A 126 -35.49 33.08 4.99
C ASN A 126 -36.51 34.18 4.60
N ASN A 127 -37.56 33.85 3.83
CA ASN A 127 -38.54 34.85 3.37
C ASN A 127 -39.65 35.16 4.41
N THR A 128 -39.64 34.47 5.56
CA THR A 128 -40.50 34.75 6.71
C THR A 128 -39.58 35.03 7.88
N VAL A 129 -39.58 36.27 8.41
CA VAL A 129 -38.72 36.67 9.53
C VAL A 129 -38.99 35.79 10.75
N ILE A 130 -38.22 34.70 10.96
CA ILE A 130 -37.96 33.95 12.22
C ILE A 130 -36.93 32.82 11.94
N ASN A 131 -36.09 32.55 12.96
CA ASN A 131 -34.72 32.01 12.93
C ASN A 131 -34.46 30.57 12.43
N LYS A 132 -33.21 30.42 11.93
CA LYS A 132 -32.19 29.34 11.87
C LYS A 132 -32.33 28.01 12.66
N THR A 133 -33.48 27.64 13.23
CA THR A 133 -33.60 26.41 14.04
C THR A 133 -34.08 25.22 13.19
N GLU A 134 -33.36 24.09 13.24
CA GLU A 134 -33.67 22.83 12.53
C GLU A 134 -35.14 22.40 12.65
N GLY A 135 -35.72 22.56 13.84
CA GLY A 135 -37.12 22.19 14.10
C GLY A 135 -38.15 22.98 13.29
N PHE A 136 -37.95 24.29 13.08
CA PHE A 136 -38.89 25.12 12.33
C PHE A 136 -38.85 24.81 10.82
N ILE A 137 -37.67 24.48 10.30
CA ILE A 137 -37.48 24.05 8.90
C ILE A 137 -38.18 22.70 8.67
N ASN A 138 -37.97 21.73 9.57
CA ASN A 138 -38.65 20.43 9.49
C ASN A 138 -40.17 20.57 9.55
N GLN A 139 -40.69 21.45 10.42
CA GLN A 139 -42.12 21.76 10.50
C GLN A 139 -42.69 22.26 9.17
N LYS A 140 -42.12 23.34 8.59
CA LYS A 140 -42.64 23.94 7.35
C LYS A 140 -42.49 23.02 6.14
N ALA A 141 -41.42 22.23 6.11
CA ALA A 141 -41.21 21.21 5.09
C ALA A 141 -42.30 20.12 5.14
N ASN A 142 -42.63 19.62 6.34
CA ASN A 142 -43.67 18.61 6.54
C ASN A 142 -45.08 19.14 6.27
N GLU A 143 -45.42 20.35 6.72
CA GLU A 143 -46.71 20.99 6.42
C GLU A 143 -46.94 21.10 4.91
N LEU A 144 -45.91 21.54 4.17
CA LEU A 144 -45.99 21.69 2.72
C LEU A 144 -46.03 20.33 1.99
N ALA A 145 -45.21 19.37 2.39
CA ALA A 145 -45.13 18.05 1.76
C ALA A 145 -46.41 17.22 1.96
N ASN A 146 -47.07 17.36 3.11
CA ASN A 146 -48.34 16.68 3.40
C ASN A 146 -49.56 17.42 2.83
N SER A 147 -49.40 18.65 2.31
CA SER A 147 -50.48 19.35 1.59
C SER A 147 -50.73 18.80 0.17
N ILE A 148 -49.89 17.86 -0.28
CA ILE A 148 -49.90 17.33 -1.64
C ILE A 148 -50.20 15.82 -1.60
N GLY A 149 -51.35 15.44 -2.15
CA GLY A 149 -51.81 14.05 -2.22
C GLY A 149 -52.48 13.55 -0.93
N ASN A 150 -53.00 12.33 -0.97
CA ASN A 150 -53.65 11.65 0.17
C ASN A 150 -52.66 10.82 1.01
N GLY A 151 -51.36 10.96 0.78
CA GLY A 151 -50.32 10.21 1.47
C GLY A 151 -49.67 10.96 2.63
N ARG A 152 -48.66 10.34 3.24
CA ARG A 152 -47.87 10.92 4.33
C ARG A 152 -46.41 11.04 3.89
N THR A 153 -45.85 12.24 4.04
CA THR A 153 -44.45 12.55 3.76
C THR A 153 -43.80 13.17 4.99
N GLU A 154 -42.64 12.65 5.35
CA GLU A 154 -41.81 13.11 6.46
C GLU A 154 -40.42 13.52 5.94
N ILE A 155 -40.06 14.76 6.22
CA ILE A 155 -38.78 15.40 5.91
C ILE A 155 -38.10 15.69 7.25
N SER A 156 -36.89 15.20 7.40
CA SER A 156 -36.04 15.45 8.56
C SER A 156 -34.67 15.91 8.09
N VAL A 157 -34.23 17.08 8.55
CA VAL A 157 -32.91 17.63 8.32
C VAL A 157 -32.26 17.94 9.66
N HIS A 158 -31.01 17.51 9.84
CA HIS A 158 -30.20 17.66 11.05
C HIS A 158 -28.77 18.08 10.69
N LYS A 159 -28.04 18.70 11.62
CA LYS A 159 -26.69 19.25 11.45
C LYS A 159 -26.61 20.36 10.38
N LEU A 160 -27.59 21.27 10.33
CA LEU A 160 -27.70 22.34 9.32
C LEU A 160 -26.52 23.34 9.29
N GLU A 161 -25.82 23.49 10.42
CA GLU A 161 -24.63 24.34 10.58
C GLU A 161 -23.31 23.62 10.26
N SER A 162 -23.35 22.31 10.02
CA SER A 162 -22.18 21.53 9.59
C SER A 162 -21.99 21.61 8.08
N ASN A 163 -20.76 21.46 7.61
CA ASN A 163 -20.47 21.22 6.18
C ASN A 163 -21.13 19.93 5.66
N ASN A 164 -21.56 19.03 6.55
CA ASN A 164 -22.20 17.75 6.24
C ASN A 164 -23.55 17.58 6.97
N PRO A 165 -24.63 18.23 6.51
CA PRO A 165 -25.96 18.02 7.08
C PRO A 165 -26.47 16.61 6.79
N THR A 166 -27.09 15.96 7.78
CA THR A 166 -27.77 14.67 7.62
C THR A 166 -29.25 14.91 7.33
N TYR A 167 -29.80 14.21 6.35
CA TYR A 167 -31.20 14.37 5.95
C TYR A 167 -31.88 13.01 5.76
N SER A 168 -33.19 12.98 5.94
CA SER A 168 -34.05 11.84 5.65
C SER A 168 -35.35 12.37 5.06
N LEU A 169 -35.70 11.86 3.89
CA LEU A 169 -37.01 12.07 3.28
C LEU A 169 -37.67 10.70 3.17
N LYS A 170 -38.86 10.54 3.75
CA LYS A 170 -39.65 9.32 3.69
C LYS A 170 -41.07 9.66 3.27
N THR A 171 -41.63 8.92 2.33
CA THR A 171 -43.01 9.11 1.89
C THR A 171 -43.69 7.77 1.73
N ILE A 172 -44.97 7.72 2.08
CA ILE A 172 -45.87 6.60 1.88
C ILE A 172 -47.12 7.13 1.21
N GLN A 173 -47.42 6.60 0.04
CA GLN A 173 -48.52 7.06 -0.81
C GLN A 173 -49.47 5.89 -1.05
N PRO A 174 -50.77 6.04 -0.75
CA PRO A 174 -51.76 5.04 -1.11
C PRO A 174 -51.89 4.98 -2.65
N LEU A 175 -51.89 3.76 -3.20
CA LEU A 175 -52.24 3.50 -4.59
C LEU A 175 -53.72 3.15 -4.77
N THR A 176 -54.39 2.79 -3.68
CA THR A 176 -55.83 2.55 -3.62
C THR A 176 -56.54 3.74 -2.99
N GLU A 177 -57.81 3.94 -3.32
CA GLU A 177 -58.63 4.92 -2.60
C GLU A 177 -58.62 4.63 -1.10
N LEU A 178 -58.29 5.65 -0.31
CA LEU A 178 -58.11 5.55 1.12
C LEU A 178 -59.08 6.48 1.82
N ASN A 179 -59.97 5.90 2.62
CA ASN A 179 -60.89 6.59 3.51
C ASN A 179 -61.06 5.77 4.81
N THR A 180 -61.89 6.25 5.73
CA THR A 180 -62.11 5.62 7.04
C THR A 180 -62.76 4.24 6.98
N ASP A 181 -63.42 3.89 5.86
CA ASP A 181 -64.10 2.61 5.66
C ASP A 181 -63.24 1.61 4.88
N SER A 182 -62.04 2.00 4.43
CA SER A 182 -61.13 1.15 3.67
C SER A 182 -60.69 -0.06 4.51
N THR A 183 -60.85 -1.26 3.95
CA THR A 183 -60.40 -2.53 4.58
C THR A 183 -59.11 -3.08 3.98
N GLU A 184 -58.63 -2.48 2.89
CA GLU A 184 -57.37 -2.81 2.24
C GLU A 184 -56.63 -1.54 1.82
N LEU A 185 -55.30 -1.59 1.84
CA LEU A 185 -54.43 -0.51 1.42
C LEU A 185 -53.27 -1.08 0.63
N THR A 186 -53.21 -0.77 -0.66
CA THR A 186 -51.99 -0.91 -1.46
C THR A 186 -51.25 0.42 -1.40
N PHE A 187 -49.96 0.39 -1.10
CA PHE A 187 -49.16 1.61 -0.96
C PHE A 187 -47.77 1.46 -1.56
N ILE A 188 -47.22 2.56 -2.03
CA ILE A 188 -45.79 2.69 -2.29
C ILE A 188 -45.14 3.43 -1.14
N GLN A 189 -43.91 3.05 -0.81
CA GLN A 189 -43.08 3.76 0.14
C GLN A 189 -41.73 4.05 -0.50
N ALA A 190 -41.30 5.31 -0.45
CA ALA A 190 -39.97 5.71 -0.89
C ALA A 190 -39.24 6.41 0.26
N GLN A 191 -37.94 6.17 0.36
CA GLN A 191 -37.07 6.82 1.32
C GLN A 191 -35.74 7.18 0.68
N ILE A 192 -35.22 8.35 1.03
CA ILE A 192 -33.82 8.70 0.84
C ILE A 192 -33.29 9.10 2.20
N ASN A 193 -32.21 8.47 2.64
CA ASN A 193 -31.55 8.82 3.88
C ASN A 193 -30.05 9.06 3.64
N SER A 194 -29.52 10.10 4.26
CA SER A 194 -28.09 10.35 4.42
C SER A 194 -27.72 9.96 5.84
N GLY A 195 -26.89 8.93 6.00
CA GLY A 195 -26.48 8.46 7.32
C GLY A 195 -25.04 8.02 7.35
N GLU A 196 -24.45 8.02 8.54
CA GLU A 196 -23.11 7.49 8.75
C GLU A 196 -23.13 5.95 8.76
N ASN A 197 -22.19 5.34 8.05
CA ASN A 197 -21.90 3.91 8.04
C ASN A 197 -20.38 3.75 8.15
N HIS A 198 -19.89 3.19 9.26
CA HIS A 198 -18.45 3.05 9.54
C HIS A 198 -17.62 4.37 9.42
N GLY A 199 -18.16 5.51 9.85
CA GLY A 199 -17.47 6.81 9.79
C GLY A 199 -17.59 7.54 8.46
N GLU A 200 -18.13 6.89 7.42
CA GLU A 200 -18.36 7.48 6.11
C GLU A 200 -19.84 7.85 5.95
N ARG A 201 -20.12 9.02 5.37
CA ARG A 201 -21.49 9.45 5.08
C ARG A 201 -21.97 8.71 3.85
N ARG A 202 -23.06 7.95 3.93
CA ARG A 202 -23.63 7.23 2.79
C ARG A 202 -25.10 7.58 2.57
N ASP A 203 -25.45 7.78 1.31
CA ASP A 203 -26.84 8.01 0.89
C ASP A 203 -27.46 6.67 0.46
N THR A 204 -28.52 6.25 1.16
CA THR A 204 -29.32 5.07 0.81
C THR A 204 -30.69 5.46 0.30
N ILE A 205 -31.08 4.86 -0.82
CA ILE A 205 -32.39 4.98 -1.45
C ILE A 205 -33.15 3.68 -1.19
N ASN A 206 -34.36 3.77 -0.65
CA ASN A 206 -35.24 2.62 -0.44
C ASN A 206 -36.53 2.85 -1.23
N LEU A 207 -36.95 1.87 -2.02
CA LEU A 207 -38.23 1.88 -2.72
C LEU A 207 -38.97 0.59 -2.42
N GLY A 208 -40.22 0.68 -1.99
CA GLY A 208 -41.02 -0.47 -1.65
C GLY A 208 -42.49 -0.35 -2.03
N LEU A 209 -43.09 -1.52 -2.16
CA LEU A 209 -44.51 -1.74 -2.40
C LEU A 209 -45.04 -2.58 -1.24
N GLY A 210 -46.17 -2.18 -0.68
CA GLY A 210 -46.80 -2.89 0.42
C GLY A 210 -48.30 -3.04 0.24
N GLN A 211 -48.83 -4.06 0.92
CA GLN A 211 -50.25 -4.33 1.00
C GLN A 211 -50.59 -4.55 2.48
N ARG A 212 -51.60 -3.82 2.98
CA ARG A 212 -52.19 -4.00 4.31
C ARG A 212 -53.65 -4.38 4.20
N TYR A 213 -54.10 -5.22 5.13
CA TYR A 213 -55.49 -5.64 5.28
C TYR A 213 -55.93 -5.36 6.70
N LEU A 214 -57.08 -4.71 6.83
CA LEU A 214 -57.78 -4.52 8.08
C LEU A 214 -58.55 -5.81 8.40
N LEU A 215 -58.22 -6.43 9.53
CA LEU A 215 -58.78 -7.69 9.98
C LEU A 215 -59.60 -7.49 11.26
N GLU A 216 -60.31 -8.54 11.67
CA GLU A 216 -61.01 -8.59 12.97
C GLU A 216 -61.98 -7.41 13.19
N GLY A 217 -62.62 -6.93 12.11
CA GLY A 217 -63.56 -5.81 12.17
C GLY A 217 -62.93 -4.47 12.56
N GLY A 218 -61.65 -4.24 12.24
CA GLY A 218 -60.94 -2.99 12.55
C GLY A 218 -59.97 -3.06 13.72
N GLN A 219 -59.78 -4.24 14.33
CA GLN A 219 -58.94 -4.39 15.52
C GLN A 219 -57.47 -4.70 15.21
N SER A 220 -57.17 -5.19 14.01
CA SER A 220 -55.81 -5.53 13.62
C SER A 220 -55.53 -5.25 12.15
N ILE A 221 -54.26 -5.00 11.83
CA ILE A 221 -53.74 -4.90 10.46
C ILE A 221 -52.76 -6.05 10.24
N ALA A 222 -52.90 -6.75 9.12
CA ALA A 222 -51.86 -7.65 8.62
C ALA A 222 -51.32 -7.12 7.29
N GLY A 223 -50.00 -7.14 7.13
CA GLY A 223 -49.36 -6.60 5.94
C GLY A 223 -48.23 -7.46 5.40
N ILE A 224 -47.93 -7.25 4.12
CA ILE A 224 -46.76 -7.77 3.42
C ILE A 224 -46.13 -6.63 2.63
N ASN A 225 -44.80 -6.56 2.63
CA ASN A 225 -44.08 -5.54 1.91
C ASN A 225 -42.83 -6.11 1.20
N LEU A 226 -42.48 -5.49 0.08
CA LEU A 226 -41.27 -5.77 -0.70
C LEU A 226 -40.51 -4.47 -0.89
N PHE A 227 -39.22 -4.47 -0.60
CA PHE A 227 -38.35 -3.31 -0.81
C PHE A 227 -37.13 -3.68 -1.65
N THR A 228 -36.65 -2.71 -2.42
CA THR A 228 -35.30 -2.64 -2.96
C THR A 228 -34.56 -1.46 -2.32
N ASP A 229 -33.32 -1.70 -1.94
CA ASP A 229 -32.42 -0.71 -1.35
C ASP A 229 -31.19 -0.56 -2.25
N TYR A 230 -30.74 0.68 -2.40
CA TYR A 230 -29.52 1.02 -3.10
C TYR A 230 -28.71 2.01 -2.29
N GLU A 231 -27.48 1.63 -1.93
CA GLU A 231 -26.52 2.53 -1.31
C GLU A 231 -25.64 3.11 -2.42
N THR A 232 -25.57 4.44 -2.51
CA THR A 232 -25.05 5.13 -3.70
C THR A 232 -23.52 5.12 -3.81
N GLU A 233 -22.80 5.25 -2.69
CA GLU A 233 -21.33 5.30 -2.68
C GLU A 233 -20.71 3.93 -2.95
N SER A 234 -21.15 2.92 -2.20
CA SER A 234 -20.72 1.54 -2.42
C SER A 234 -21.40 0.88 -3.61
N LYS A 235 -22.48 1.48 -4.13
CA LYS A 235 -23.34 0.92 -5.17
C LYS A 235 -23.95 -0.43 -4.76
N HIS A 236 -23.99 -0.76 -3.46
CA HIS A 236 -24.56 -2.02 -2.99
C HIS A 236 -26.08 -2.04 -3.19
N LYS A 237 -26.60 -3.21 -3.58
CA LYS A 237 -28.02 -3.45 -3.84
C LYS A 237 -28.53 -4.53 -2.89
N ARG A 238 -29.74 -4.35 -2.37
CA ARG A 238 -30.39 -5.31 -1.46
C ARG A 238 -31.89 -5.34 -1.72
N ALA A 239 -32.51 -6.51 -1.63
CA ALA A 239 -33.96 -6.66 -1.56
C ALA A 239 -34.39 -7.10 -0.16
N SER A 240 -35.63 -6.82 0.22
CA SER A 240 -36.21 -7.38 1.43
C SER A 240 -37.68 -7.73 1.31
N LEU A 241 -38.08 -8.80 1.98
CA LEU A 241 -39.47 -9.20 2.18
C LEU A 241 -39.83 -8.99 3.66
N GLY A 242 -40.92 -8.25 3.91
CA GLY A 242 -41.41 -7.96 5.24
C GLY A 242 -42.83 -8.46 5.47
N LEU A 243 -43.10 -8.87 6.70
CA LEU A 243 -44.43 -9.21 7.21
C LEU A 243 -44.76 -8.32 8.41
N GLU A 244 -45.99 -7.82 8.45
CA GLU A 244 -46.48 -6.89 9.47
C GLU A 244 -47.73 -7.47 10.14
N TYR A 245 -47.80 -7.35 11.46
CA TYR A 245 -49.03 -7.54 12.23
C TYR A 245 -49.12 -6.46 13.28
N GLN A 246 -50.19 -5.67 13.24
CA GLN A 246 -50.38 -4.50 14.10
C GLN A 246 -51.76 -4.56 14.77
N ARG A 247 -51.79 -4.17 16.03
CA ARG A 247 -52.95 -3.84 16.85
C ARG A 247 -52.63 -2.53 17.55
N ALA A 248 -53.63 -1.85 18.09
CA ALA A 248 -53.40 -0.58 18.76
C ALA A 248 -52.46 -0.69 19.99
N ASN A 249 -52.37 -1.85 20.63
CA ASN A 249 -51.47 -2.11 21.77
C ASN A 249 -50.24 -2.97 21.45
N PHE A 250 -50.12 -3.50 20.24
CA PHE A 250 -49.05 -4.45 19.91
C PHE A 250 -48.71 -4.42 18.41
N SER A 251 -47.43 -4.43 18.07
CA SER A 251 -46.98 -4.64 16.70
C SER A 251 -45.84 -5.66 16.63
N ALA A 252 -45.85 -6.43 15.56
CA ALA A 252 -44.79 -7.36 15.18
C ALA A 252 -44.42 -7.13 13.71
N ASN A 253 -43.13 -6.92 13.46
CA ASN A 253 -42.59 -6.76 12.12
C ASN A 253 -41.44 -7.74 11.94
N ILE A 254 -41.45 -8.50 10.84
CA ILE A 254 -40.44 -9.52 10.54
C ILE A 254 -39.94 -9.21 9.15
N ASN A 255 -38.64 -8.95 9.01
CA ASN A 255 -38.03 -8.62 7.72
C ASN A 255 -36.88 -9.57 7.41
N LYS A 256 -36.79 -10.02 6.16
CA LYS A 256 -35.66 -10.79 5.65
C LYS A 256 -35.00 -10.05 4.51
N TYR A 257 -33.67 -9.98 4.55
CA TYR A 257 -32.85 -9.18 3.66
C TYR A 257 -31.96 -10.06 2.79
N TYR A 258 -31.92 -9.74 1.50
CA TYR A 258 -31.25 -10.48 0.46
C TYR A 258 -30.29 -9.54 -0.29
N PRO A 259 -28.97 -9.74 -0.20
CA PRO A 259 -28.01 -9.03 -1.01
C PRO A 259 -28.27 -9.31 -2.50
N LEU A 260 -28.22 -8.26 -3.31
CA LEU A 260 -28.39 -8.35 -4.78
C LEU A 260 -27.13 -7.92 -5.55
N SER A 261 -26.13 -7.39 -4.85
CA SER A 261 -24.85 -7.01 -5.44
C SER A 261 -23.72 -7.80 -4.81
N ASP A 262 -22.70 -8.11 -5.62
CA ASP A 262 -21.48 -8.76 -5.16
C ASP A 262 -20.62 -7.83 -4.28
N LYS A 263 -19.55 -8.40 -3.72
CA LYS A 263 -18.46 -7.71 -3.05
C LYS A 263 -17.85 -6.61 -3.94
N LYS A 264 -17.42 -5.52 -3.32
CA LYS A 264 -16.88 -4.34 -4.02
C LYS A 264 -15.65 -3.80 -3.31
N VAL A 265 -14.65 -3.43 -4.10
CA VAL A 265 -13.44 -2.77 -3.59
C VAL A 265 -13.70 -1.27 -3.51
N ILE A 266 -13.52 -0.69 -2.32
CA ILE A 266 -13.75 0.72 -2.02
C ILE A 266 -12.57 1.21 -1.17
N GLY A 267 -11.70 2.01 -1.78
CA GLY A 267 -10.42 2.40 -1.17
C GLY A 267 -9.58 1.16 -0.83
N ASP A 268 -9.06 1.13 0.40
CA ASP A 268 -8.22 0.03 0.91
C ASP A 268 -9.01 -1.19 1.40
N TYR A 269 -10.34 -1.21 1.19
CA TYR A 269 -11.23 -2.22 1.72
C TYR A 269 -12.00 -2.97 0.63
N THR A 270 -12.34 -4.22 0.92
CA THR A 270 -13.41 -4.96 0.25
C THR A 270 -14.64 -4.92 1.15
N GLU A 271 -15.76 -4.45 0.60
CA GLU A 271 -17.06 -4.41 1.27
C GLU A 271 -18.02 -5.42 0.63
N GLU A 272 -18.82 -6.10 1.46
CA GLU A 272 -19.82 -7.05 1.02
C GLU A 272 -21.16 -6.84 1.75
N PRO A 273 -22.31 -6.76 1.06
CA PRO A 273 -23.61 -6.61 1.70
C PRO A 273 -24.08 -7.93 2.29
N LEU A 274 -24.54 -7.90 3.54
CA LEU A 274 -24.88 -9.11 4.29
C LEU A 274 -26.34 -9.51 4.14
N ALA A 275 -26.56 -10.82 3.99
CA ALA A 275 -27.88 -11.41 4.14
C ALA A 275 -28.26 -11.44 5.62
N GLY A 276 -29.55 -11.34 5.93
CA GLY A 276 -29.96 -11.34 7.32
C GLY A 276 -31.45 -11.23 7.53
N HIS A 277 -31.85 -11.10 8.79
CA HIS A 277 -33.23 -10.86 9.18
C HIS A 277 -33.31 -10.09 10.48
N ASP A 278 -34.44 -9.41 10.69
CA ASP A 278 -34.81 -8.82 11.96
C ASP A 278 -36.25 -9.14 12.35
N ILE A 279 -36.50 -9.12 13.66
CA ILE A 279 -37.82 -9.23 14.28
C ILE A 279 -37.94 -8.06 15.24
N LYS A 280 -38.92 -7.19 15.00
CA LYS A 280 -39.24 -6.05 15.87
C LYS A 280 -40.60 -6.26 16.50
N LEU A 281 -40.64 -6.24 17.83
CA LEU A 281 -41.86 -6.34 18.64
C LEU A 281 -42.02 -5.05 19.43
N THR A 282 -43.21 -4.46 19.39
CA THR A 282 -43.57 -3.32 20.25
C THR A 282 -44.86 -3.63 20.97
N GLY A 283 -44.93 -3.38 22.27
CA GLY A 283 -46.13 -3.60 23.07
C GLY A 283 -46.36 -2.44 24.02
N GLN A 284 -47.60 -1.97 24.13
CA GLN A 284 -48.00 -1.02 25.16
C GLN A 284 -47.88 -1.68 26.54
N VAL A 285 -47.44 -0.92 27.54
CA VAL A 285 -47.32 -1.45 28.90
C VAL A 285 -48.73 -1.53 29.53
N PRO A 286 -49.11 -2.65 30.16
CA PRO A 286 -50.41 -2.76 30.83
C PRO A 286 -50.62 -1.61 31.83
N TYR A 287 -51.80 -1.01 31.79
CA TYR A 287 -52.23 0.14 32.62
C TYR A 287 -51.45 1.45 32.41
N LEU A 288 -50.34 1.45 31.66
CA LEU A 288 -49.54 2.64 31.38
C LEU A 288 -49.67 2.97 29.89
N SER A 289 -50.76 3.67 29.54
CA SER A 289 -51.06 3.93 28.13
C SER A 289 -50.00 4.77 27.42
N TRP A 290 -49.21 5.53 28.19
CA TRP A 290 -48.10 6.38 27.76
C TRP A 290 -46.75 5.65 27.62
N ALA A 291 -46.66 4.36 27.94
CA ALA A 291 -45.41 3.60 27.85
C ALA A 291 -45.52 2.42 26.88
N LYS A 292 -44.45 2.17 26.13
CA LYS A 292 -44.30 1.02 25.24
C LYS A 292 -42.97 0.32 25.49
N ILE A 293 -42.96 -1.00 25.43
CA ILE A 293 -41.76 -1.82 25.42
C ILE A 293 -41.45 -2.18 23.98
N LYS A 294 -40.19 -1.99 23.57
CA LYS A 294 -39.66 -2.35 22.25
C LYS A 294 -38.60 -3.43 22.40
N GLY A 295 -38.71 -4.46 21.58
CA GLY A 295 -37.73 -5.53 21.48
C GLY A 295 -37.36 -5.77 20.02
N THR A 296 -36.07 -5.69 19.70
CA THR A 296 -35.56 -6.03 18.36
C THR A 296 -34.55 -7.15 18.49
N HIS A 297 -34.72 -8.21 17.71
CA HIS A 297 -33.70 -9.22 17.49
C HIS A 297 -33.24 -9.16 16.03
N TYR A 298 -31.93 -9.22 15.79
CA TYR A 298 -31.39 -9.23 14.44
C TYR A 298 -30.27 -10.26 14.29
N TYR A 299 -30.11 -10.74 13.06
CA TYR A 299 -29.08 -11.67 12.66
C TYR A 299 -28.61 -11.34 11.24
N TRP A 300 -27.30 -11.29 11.02
CA TRP A 300 -26.66 -11.10 9.72
C TRP A 300 -25.59 -12.18 9.50
N ASP A 301 -25.61 -12.75 8.30
CA ASP A 301 -24.73 -13.83 7.83
C ASP A 301 -23.42 -13.23 7.32
N ALA A 302 -22.39 -13.18 8.17
CA ALA A 302 -21.06 -12.70 7.82
C ALA A 302 -20.35 -13.74 6.95
N LYS A 303 -19.50 -13.29 6.00
CA LYS A 303 -18.83 -14.20 5.06
C LYS A 303 -17.46 -14.63 5.53
N VAL A 304 -16.76 -13.76 6.27
CA VAL A 304 -15.41 -14.04 6.77
C VAL A 304 -15.37 -14.06 8.30
N GLY A 305 -15.97 -13.07 8.95
CA GLY A 305 -16.02 -12.99 10.42
C GLY A 305 -17.14 -13.80 11.06
N ASP A 306 -17.28 -13.64 12.38
CA ASP A 306 -18.40 -14.20 13.12
C ASP A 306 -19.73 -13.56 12.68
N ASN A 307 -20.77 -14.39 12.56
CA ASN A 307 -22.12 -13.93 12.27
C ASN A 307 -22.59 -12.87 13.27
N ILE A 308 -23.12 -11.75 12.77
CA ILE A 308 -23.51 -10.61 13.59
C ILE A 308 -24.92 -10.84 14.14
N LYS A 309 -25.06 -10.87 15.46
CA LYS A 309 -26.35 -11.08 16.12
C LYS A 309 -26.47 -10.25 17.39
N GLY A 310 -27.68 -9.77 17.65
CA GLY A 310 -27.93 -8.95 18.82
C GLY A 310 -29.39 -8.80 19.16
N THR A 311 -29.62 -8.31 20.37
CA THR A 311 -30.94 -7.98 20.89
C THR A 311 -30.92 -6.59 21.48
N ILE A 312 -31.88 -5.77 21.07
CA ILE A 312 -32.15 -4.43 21.61
C ILE A 312 -33.42 -4.51 22.44
N LEU A 313 -33.36 -4.03 23.67
CA LEU A 313 -34.51 -3.86 24.55
C LEU A 313 -34.61 -2.41 24.99
N GLY A 314 -35.78 -1.80 24.76
CA GLY A 314 -36.04 -0.40 25.11
C GLY A 314 -37.44 -0.17 25.67
N VAL A 315 -37.57 0.92 26.41
CA VAL A 315 -38.84 1.46 26.88
C VAL A 315 -39.00 2.84 26.25
N GLU A 316 -40.08 3.03 25.49
CA GLU A 316 -40.50 4.31 24.94
C GLU A 316 -41.57 4.93 25.85
N ILE A 317 -41.42 6.20 26.16
CA ILE A 317 -42.27 7.00 27.02
C ILE A 317 -42.81 8.16 26.19
N GLU A 318 -44.12 8.24 26.06
CA GLU A 318 -44.80 9.36 25.41
C GLU A 318 -44.86 10.56 26.36
N LEU A 319 -44.07 11.60 26.10
CA LEU A 319 -44.03 12.82 26.91
C LEU A 319 -45.18 13.78 26.55
N ASN A 320 -45.59 13.76 25.28
CA ASN A 320 -46.82 14.34 24.73
C ASN A 320 -47.12 13.63 23.39
N PRO A 321 -48.27 13.85 22.72
CA PRO A 321 -48.62 13.16 21.47
C PRO A 321 -47.62 13.27 20.32
N SER A 322 -46.69 14.23 20.41
CA SER A 322 -45.67 14.49 19.38
C SER A 322 -44.24 14.28 19.89
N THR A 323 -44.01 13.88 21.15
CA THR A 323 -42.67 13.75 21.74
C THR A 323 -42.55 12.45 22.52
N THR A 324 -41.56 11.64 22.17
CA THR A 324 -41.26 10.39 22.86
C THR A 324 -39.81 10.35 23.35
N LEU A 325 -39.61 9.76 24.52
CA LEU A 325 -38.30 9.43 25.07
C LEU A 325 -38.16 7.91 25.09
N GLU A 326 -37.19 7.38 24.38
CA GLU A 326 -36.83 5.97 24.41
C GLU A 326 -35.52 5.77 25.18
N ILE A 327 -35.50 4.83 26.10
CA ILE A 327 -34.30 4.43 26.84
C ILE A 327 -34.14 2.92 26.65
N GLY A 328 -32.95 2.46 26.28
CA GLY A 328 -32.74 1.06 25.99
C GLY A 328 -31.30 0.60 26.12
N THR A 329 -31.11 -0.70 25.93
CA THR A 329 -29.82 -1.37 25.91
C THR A 329 -29.73 -2.29 24.70
N GLU A 330 -28.56 -2.32 24.09
CA GLU A 330 -28.21 -3.27 23.05
C GLU A 330 -27.17 -4.27 23.59
N ASN A 331 -27.44 -5.55 23.37
CA ASN A 331 -26.48 -6.63 23.63
C ASN A 331 -26.22 -7.37 22.33
N SER A 332 -25.03 -7.25 21.77
CA SER A 332 -24.62 -7.91 20.54
C SER A 332 -23.21 -8.48 20.67
N ASN A 333 -22.81 -9.33 19.73
CA ASN A 333 -21.43 -9.86 19.67
C ASN A 333 -20.44 -8.91 18.99
N THR A 334 -20.91 -7.77 18.47
CA THR A 334 -20.09 -6.79 17.73
C THR A 334 -20.03 -5.43 18.41
N ALA A 335 -20.86 -5.18 19.41
CA ALA A 335 -20.83 -3.99 20.24
C ALA A 335 -20.67 -4.40 21.71
N GLU A 336 -19.75 -3.76 22.42
CA GLU A 336 -19.78 -3.78 23.89
C GLU A 336 -21.11 -3.20 24.35
N ARG A 337 -21.80 -3.88 25.27
CA ARG A 337 -23.15 -3.52 25.76
C ARG A 337 -23.35 -1.99 25.85
N ALA A 338 -24.14 -1.45 24.94
CA ALA A 338 -24.36 -0.02 24.84
C ALA A 338 -25.76 0.32 25.39
N SER A 339 -25.82 1.20 26.39
CA SER A 339 -27.07 1.83 26.81
C SER A 339 -27.26 3.13 26.01
N TYR A 340 -28.49 3.39 25.58
CA TYR A 340 -28.83 4.60 24.82
C TYR A 340 -30.08 5.28 25.36
N ALA A 341 -30.18 6.58 25.09
CA ALA A 341 -31.38 7.38 25.25
C ALA A 341 -31.64 8.14 23.94
N ARG A 342 -32.89 8.14 23.48
CA ARG A 342 -33.32 8.78 22.24
C ARG A 342 -34.57 9.61 22.51
N LEU A 343 -34.46 10.92 22.34
CA LEU A 343 -35.60 11.84 22.30
C LEU A 343 -36.05 12.00 20.85
N SER A 344 -37.31 11.72 20.54
CA SER A 344 -37.91 11.89 19.22
C SER A 344 -39.04 12.92 19.31
N ALA A 345 -39.08 13.88 18.41
CA ALA A 345 -40.14 14.88 18.34
C ALA A 345 -40.69 14.97 16.90
N GLN A 346 -42.01 14.80 16.75
CA GLN A 346 -42.74 14.98 15.51
C GLN A 346 -43.17 16.46 15.41
N LEU A 347 -42.83 17.10 14.28
CA LEU A 347 -43.09 18.52 14.05
C LEU A 347 -43.95 18.71 12.78
N PRO A 348 -44.98 19.59 12.78
CA PRO A 348 -45.43 20.48 13.87
C PRO A 348 -46.02 19.75 15.09
N PHE A 349 -45.90 20.36 16.27
CA PHE A 349 -46.75 20.03 17.42
C PHE A 349 -48.20 20.39 17.11
N LYS A 350 -49.18 19.56 17.49
CA LYS A 350 -50.59 19.93 17.32
C LYS A 350 -50.96 21.05 18.30
N ASP A 351 -51.82 21.98 17.86
CA ASP A 351 -52.28 23.08 18.70
C ASP A 351 -52.99 22.56 19.96
N GLY A 352 -52.55 23.05 21.12
CA GLY A 352 -53.12 22.67 22.43
C GLY A 352 -52.61 21.34 23.00
N GLU A 353 -51.52 20.77 22.46
CA GLU A 353 -50.87 19.59 23.06
C GLU A 353 -50.43 19.85 24.50
N ALA A 354 -51.00 19.11 25.44
CA ALA A 354 -50.57 19.08 26.83
C ALA A 354 -49.53 17.97 27.06
N LEU A 355 -48.68 18.17 28.07
CA LEU A 355 -47.83 17.10 28.58
C LEU A 355 -48.68 15.91 29.01
N THR A 356 -48.16 14.71 28.75
CA THR A 356 -48.74 13.47 29.22
C THR A 356 -48.89 13.50 30.74
N ASN A 357 -50.08 13.23 31.25
CA ASN A 357 -50.39 13.31 32.68
C ASN A 357 -49.85 12.09 33.47
N PHE A 358 -49.03 11.23 32.83
CA PHE A 358 -48.44 9.99 33.37
C PHE A 358 -49.37 9.16 34.27
N LYS A 359 -50.67 9.15 33.97
CA LYS A 359 -51.67 8.46 34.78
C LYS A 359 -51.58 6.95 34.59
N VAL A 360 -51.80 6.21 35.67
CA VAL A 360 -52.09 4.78 35.60
C VAL A 360 -53.57 4.64 35.28
N SER A 361 -53.89 3.91 34.22
CA SER A 361 -55.26 3.65 33.79
C SER A 361 -55.90 2.54 34.61
N ASP A 362 -57.21 2.61 34.81
CA ASP A 362 -58.00 1.54 35.43
C ASP A 362 -58.20 0.34 34.49
N GLN A 363 -57.89 0.48 33.19
CA GLN A 363 -57.96 -0.60 32.20
C GLN A 363 -56.60 -0.89 31.58
N ALA A 364 -56.28 -2.17 31.44
CA ALA A 364 -55.12 -2.59 30.67
C ALA A 364 -55.32 -2.20 29.20
N PHE A 365 -54.31 -1.57 28.60
CA PHE A 365 -54.32 -1.09 27.21
C PHE A 365 -55.43 -0.05 26.93
N ALA A 366 -55.63 0.90 27.83
CA ALA A 366 -56.56 1.99 27.59
C ALA A 366 -56.24 2.73 26.27
N ASN A 367 -57.30 3.01 25.50
CA ASN A 367 -57.29 3.58 24.15
C ASN A 367 -56.86 2.62 23.00
N SER A 368 -56.88 1.29 23.20
CA SER A 368 -56.34 0.33 22.22
C SER A 368 -57.37 -0.43 21.35
N ASN A 369 -58.49 0.18 20.97
CA ASN A 369 -59.63 -0.62 20.49
C ASN A 369 -59.72 -0.78 18.98
N ILE A 370 -59.14 0.14 18.20
CA ILE A 370 -59.27 0.18 16.73
C ILE A 370 -57.94 0.64 16.14
N VAL A 371 -57.56 0.06 15.00
CA VAL A 371 -56.47 0.54 14.14
C VAL A 371 -57.08 1.04 12.83
N THR A 372 -56.42 2.00 12.18
CA THR A 372 -56.88 2.52 10.88
C THR A 372 -55.78 2.48 9.84
N LEU A 373 -56.15 2.23 8.59
CA LEU A 373 -55.23 2.29 7.45
C LEU A 373 -54.88 3.74 7.08
N THR A 374 -55.67 4.71 7.54
CA THR A 374 -55.48 6.14 7.24
C THR A 374 -54.28 6.76 7.97
N ASP A 375 -53.76 6.12 9.01
CA ASP A 375 -52.58 6.62 9.74
C ASP A 375 -51.30 6.56 8.90
N LEU A 376 -51.32 5.72 7.85
CA LEU A 376 -50.22 5.56 6.89
C LEU A 376 -48.88 5.39 7.60
N ASP A 377 -48.85 4.54 8.63
CA ASP A 377 -47.61 4.26 9.35
C ASP A 377 -46.57 3.68 8.42
N PHE A 378 -45.35 4.16 8.50
CA PHE A 378 -44.30 3.64 7.65
C PHE A 378 -43.94 2.20 8.01
N VAL A 379 -43.44 1.45 7.02
CA VAL A 379 -42.92 0.09 7.23
C VAL A 379 -41.74 0.11 8.20
N GLU A 380 -41.82 -0.77 9.21
CA GLU A 380 -40.81 -0.96 10.25
C GLU A 380 -39.78 -2.02 9.84
N ARG A 381 -38.62 -1.55 9.38
CA ARG A 381 -37.50 -2.37 8.89
C ARG A 381 -36.15 -1.69 9.14
N SER A 382 -35.06 -2.36 8.79
CA SER A 382 -33.71 -1.79 8.70
C SER A 382 -33.50 -1.19 7.32
N ASN A 383 -33.52 0.14 7.22
CA ASN A 383 -33.42 0.85 5.95
C ASN A 383 -31.98 1.05 5.45
N LYS A 384 -30.98 0.79 6.30
CA LYS A 384 -29.56 0.80 5.92
C LYS A 384 -29.10 -0.59 5.48
N ILE A 385 -28.26 -0.66 4.46
CA ILE A 385 -27.60 -1.90 4.04
C ILE A 385 -26.52 -2.23 5.07
N ARG A 386 -26.63 -3.41 5.70
CA ARG A 386 -25.56 -3.93 6.57
C ARG A 386 -24.48 -4.52 5.68
N ILE A 387 -23.24 -4.14 5.94
CA ILE A 387 -22.05 -4.56 5.21
C ILE A 387 -21.03 -5.18 6.16
N GLU A 388 -20.20 -6.08 5.63
CA GLU A 388 -18.93 -6.48 6.21
C GLU A 388 -17.82 -5.75 5.46
N LYS A 389 -16.88 -5.13 6.20
CA LYS A 389 -15.75 -4.37 5.65
C LYS A 389 -14.46 -5.10 6.03
N LEU A 390 -13.73 -5.57 5.02
CA LEU A 390 -12.45 -6.27 5.17
C LEU A 390 -11.37 -5.38 4.59
N LEU A 391 -10.31 -5.12 5.35
CA LEU A 391 -9.14 -4.44 4.78
C LEU A 391 -8.51 -5.38 3.74
N ASN A 392 -8.21 -4.88 2.55
CA ASN A 392 -7.59 -5.67 1.49
C ASN A 392 -6.24 -6.20 2.00
N GLY A 393 -6.13 -7.53 2.12
CA GLY A 393 -4.94 -8.18 2.65
C GLY A 393 -3.72 -7.87 1.79
N VAL A 394 -2.65 -7.41 2.44
CA VAL A 394 -1.33 -7.22 1.83
C VAL A 394 -0.64 -8.59 1.77
N SER A 395 0.03 -8.93 0.66
CA SER A 395 0.91 -10.09 0.65
C SER A 395 2.16 -9.75 1.46
N VAL A 396 2.45 -10.53 2.49
CA VAL A 396 3.62 -10.31 3.34
C VAL A 396 4.58 -11.48 3.21
N VAL A 397 5.79 -11.20 2.76
CA VAL A 397 6.88 -12.19 2.70
C VAL A 397 7.84 -11.88 3.83
N LEU A 398 7.92 -12.81 4.79
CA LEU A 398 8.94 -12.81 5.85
C LEU A 398 9.89 -13.97 5.63
N GLY A 399 11.05 -13.95 6.26
CA GLY A 399 11.93 -15.12 6.26
C GLY A 399 13.38 -14.78 6.56
N GLU A 400 14.15 -15.82 6.81
CA GLU A 400 15.60 -15.77 6.89
C GLU A 400 16.14 -16.37 5.58
N TYR A 401 16.98 -15.63 4.86
CA TYR A 401 17.49 -16.11 3.56
C TYR A 401 18.97 -16.46 3.62
N ASN A 402 19.30 -17.52 2.88
CA ASN A 402 20.61 -18.18 2.71
C ASN A 402 21.18 -19.02 3.86
N ALA A 403 20.47 -19.08 4.97
CA ALA A 403 20.51 -20.21 5.86
C ALA A 403 19.15 -20.88 5.88
N LEU A 404 19.12 -22.17 5.57
CA LEU A 404 17.90 -22.97 5.50
C LEU A 404 17.34 -23.20 6.91
N THR A 405 16.84 -22.15 7.57
CA THR A 405 15.99 -22.26 8.75
C THR A 405 14.66 -22.77 8.29
N VAL A 406 14.56 -24.09 8.27
CA VAL A 406 13.29 -24.76 8.26
C VAL A 406 12.81 -24.81 9.70
N GLY A 407 11.64 -24.26 9.95
CA GLY A 407 11.01 -24.35 11.27
C GLY A 407 11.17 -23.12 12.18
N SER A 408 11.92 -22.09 11.77
CA SER A 408 12.00 -20.82 12.50
C SER A 408 10.66 -20.10 12.46
N THR A 409 10.25 -19.56 13.59
CA THR A 409 9.04 -18.74 13.68
C THR A 409 9.41 -17.28 13.47
N CYS A 410 8.95 -16.70 12.38
CA CYS A 410 9.07 -15.28 12.08
C CYS A 410 7.80 -14.55 12.48
N THR A 411 7.93 -13.50 13.29
CA THR A 411 6.80 -12.69 13.80
C THR A 411 7.01 -11.22 13.49
N LEU A 412 5.94 -10.56 13.05
CA LEU A 412 5.87 -9.12 12.79
C LEU A 412 5.48 -8.33 14.03
N TYR A 413 6.11 -7.18 14.19
CA TYR A 413 5.85 -6.22 15.25
C TYR A 413 5.63 -4.82 14.65
N ASN A 414 4.76 -4.06 15.31
CA ASN A 414 4.54 -2.65 14.98
C ASN A 414 5.57 -1.75 15.68
N ALA A 415 5.48 -0.43 15.46
CA ALA A 415 6.34 0.57 16.08
C ALA A 415 6.35 0.56 17.63
N SER A 416 5.31 0.02 18.27
CA SER A 416 5.24 -0.15 19.73
C SER A 416 5.80 -1.50 20.20
N ASN A 417 6.47 -2.24 19.32
CA ASN A 417 6.98 -3.59 19.56
C ASN A 417 5.89 -4.59 19.99
N VAL A 418 4.66 -4.39 19.51
CA VAL A 418 3.52 -5.29 19.74
C VAL A 418 3.36 -6.19 18.52
N ALA A 419 3.20 -7.50 18.74
CA ALA A 419 3.02 -8.47 17.67
C ALA A 419 1.74 -8.19 16.86
N ILE A 420 1.86 -8.25 15.54
CA ILE A 420 0.74 -8.00 14.61
C ILE A 420 -0.09 -9.28 14.48
N ALA A 421 -1.41 -9.15 14.57
CA ALA A 421 -2.34 -10.27 14.44
C ALA A 421 -2.21 -10.92 13.04
N ASN A 422 -2.17 -12.26 13.01
CA ASN A 422 -1.86 -13.07 11.82
C ASN A 422 -0.48 -12.77 11.19
N GLY A 423 0.36 -11.95 11.82
CA GLY A 423 1.68 -11.55 11.36
C GLY A 423 2.78 -12.53 11.76
N SER A 424 2.47 -13.81 11.99
CA SER A 424 3.44 -14.82 12.43
C SER A 424 3.30 -16.08 11.59
N GLY A 425 4.42 -16.71 11.27
CA GLY A 425 4.45 -17.96 10.54
C GLY A 425 5.78 -18.67 10.65
N VAL A 426 5.80 -19.92 10.21
CA VAL A 426 6.97 -20.80 10.26
C VAL A 426 7.60 -20.86 8.87
N THR A 427 8.91 -20.69 8.81
CA THR A 427 9.67 -20.72 7.56
C THR A 427 9.63 -22.09 6.88
N GLY A 428 9.41 -22.07 5.58
CA GLY A 428 9.38 -23.24 4.70
C GLY A 428 10.77 -23.74 4.33
N ALA A 429 10.81 -24.66 3.35
CA ALA A 429 12.06 -25.23 2.83
C ALA A 429 12.92 -24.22 2.04
N ASP A 430 12.38 -23.05 1.73
CA ASP A 430 13.09 -21.94 1.07
C ASP A 430 13.47 -20.82 2.05
N GLY A 431 13.31 -21.03 3.37
CA GLY A 431 13.59 -20.04 4.41
C GLY A 431 12.53 -18.93 4.51
N SER A 432 11.47 -18.99 3.69
CA SER A 432 10.44 -17.96 3.60
C SER A 432 9.13 -18.38 4.25
N VAL A 433 8.33 -17.38 4.61
CA VAL A 433 6.92 -17.55 4.94
C VAL A 433 6.12 -16.45 4.26
N THR A 434 5.14 -16.88 3.45
CA THR A 434 4.16 -15.98 2.86
C THR A 434 2.93 -15.95 3.76
N LEU A 435 2.63 -14.77 4.31
CA LEU A 435 1.43 -14.52 5.09
C LEU A 435 0.39 -13.83 4.22
N SER A 436 -0.86 -14.25 4.37
CA SER A 436 -2.02 -13.64 3.71
C SER A 436 -3.01 -13.16 4.77
N ASN A 437 -3.79 -12.12 4.44
CA ASN A 437 -4.76 -11.51 5.36
C ASN A 437 -4.12 -10.85 6.60
N VAL A 438 -2.92 -10.29 6.46
CA VAL A 438 -2.26 -9.50 7.51
C VAL A 438 -2.67 -8.03 7.39
N VAL A 439 -3.03 -7.43 8.52
CA VAL A 439 -3.33 -5.99 8.62
C VAL A 439 -2.09 -5.27 9.14
N LEU A 440 -1.48 -4.43 8.32
CA LEU A 440 -0.25 -3.70 8.65
C LEU A 440 -0.56 -2.23 8.95
N PRO A 441 -0.10 -1.67 10.09
CA PRO A 441 -0.13 -0.23 10.31
C PRO A 441 0.90 0.48 9.44
N THR A 442 0.64 1.74 9.07
CA THR A 442 1.66 2.63 8.49
C THR A 442 2.78 2.89 9.50
N GLY A 443 4.02 3.03 9.04
CA GLY A 443 5.18 3.35 9.89
C GLY A 443 6.13 2.18 10.08
N LEU A 444 6.88 2.19 11.18
CA LEU A 444 7.88 1.15 11.46
C LEU A 444 7.22 -0.22 11.61
N ILE A 445 7.66 -1.16 10.77
CA ILE A 445 7.37 -2.59 10.88
C ILE A 445 8.68 -3.33 11.04
N SER A 446 8.75 -4.24 12.01
CA SER A 446 9.89 -5.13 12.21
C SER A 446 9.47 -6.59 12.17
N SER A 447 10.36 -7.46 11.70
CA SER A 447 10.25 -8.91 11.85
C SER A 447 11.33 -9.37 12.82
N SER A 448 10.99 -10.36 13.64
CA SER A 448 11.96 -11.14 14.40
C SER A 448 11.72 -12.61 14.11
N CYS A 449 12.75 -13.28 13.63
CA CYS A 449 12.77 -14.72 13.43
C CYS A 449 13.60 -15.33 14.57
N ASN A 450 13.01 -16.31 15.25
CA ASN A 450 13.60 -16.89 16.46
C ASN A 450 14.60 -18.01 16.14
N ALA A 451 15.53 -18.25 17.06
CA ALA A 451 16.62 -19.23 16.99
C ALA A 451 16.14 -20.70 17.11
N ILE A 452 14.99 -21.06 16.53
CA ILE A 452 14.43 -22.42 16.58
C ILE A 452 14.42 -23.00 15.18
N GLY A 453 15.45 -23.77 14.82
CA GLY A 453 15.56 -24.34 13.47
C GLY A 453 16.99 -24.75 13.14
N THR A 454 17.23 -24.99 11.86
CA THR A 454 18.56 -25.32 11.32
C THR A 454 19.16 -24.14 10.58
N TYR A 455 20.44 -23.83 10.73
CA TYR A 455 21.10 -22.79 9.92
C TYR A 455 22.06 -23.47 8.95
N ILE A 456 21.94 -23.21 7.64
CA ILE A 456 22.95 -23.67 6.67
C ILE A 456 23.94 -22.56 6.46
N ASP A 457 25.20 -22.84 6.75
CA ASP A 457 26.29 -21.91 6.53
C ASP A 457 26.61 -21.79 5.04
N GLU A 458 26.62 -20.56 4.53
CA GLU A 458 26.79 -20.22 3.11
C GLU A 458 28.20 -20.51 2.59
N ALA A 459 29.20 -20.51 3.47
CA ALA A 459 30.58 -20.76 3.09
C ALA A 459 30.87 -22.27 3.02
N THR A 460 30.35 -23.04 3.99
CA THR A 460 30.67 -24.46 4.19
C THR A 460 29.56 -25.41 3.72
N GLY A 461 28.35 -24.90 3.48
CA GLY A 461 27.15 -25.71 3.21
C GLY A 461 26.72 -26.59 4.38
N VAL A 462 27.31 -26.41 5.57
CA VAL A 462 27.06 -27.24 6.75
C VAL A 462 25.82 -26.74 7.47
N THR A 463 24.92 -27.68 7.77
CA THR A 463 23.76 -27.41 8.62
C THR A 463 24.15 -27.46 10.10
N THR A 464 23.91 -26.37 10.82
CA THR A 464 24.04 -26.26 12.27
C THR A 464 22.66 -26.25 12.93
N THR A 465 22.57 -26.69 14.19
CA THR A 465 21.29 -26.81 14.93
C THR A 465 20.96 -25.58 15.78
N SER A 466 21.72 -24.48 15.65
CA SER A 466 21.51 -23.24 16.40
C SER A 466 21.52 -22.04 15.46
N SER A 467 20.35 -21.70 14.92
CA SER A 467 20.21 -20.47 14.12
C SER A 467 20.37 -19.22 15.01
N PRO A 468 21.02 -18.14 14.55
CA PRO A 468 20.98 -16.86 15.23
C PRO A 468 19.55 -16.28 15.29
N VAL A 469 19.31 -15.35 16.20
CA VAL A 469 18.12 -14.48 16.11
C VAL A 469 18.39 -13.46 15.02
N LEU A 470 17.54 -13.44 14.00
CA LEU A 470 17.64 -12.47 12.90
C LEU A 470 16.42 -11.57 12.88
N ARG A 471 16.67 -10.27 12.73
CA ARG A 471 15.65 -9.24 12.62
C ARG A 471 15.84 -8.41 11.37
N ALA A 472 14.74 -7.87 10.89
CA ALA A 472 14.73 -6.85 9.86
C ALA A 472 13.66 -5.81 10.22
N ALA A 473 13.86 -4.57 9.80
CA ALA A 473 12.89 -3.51 10.01
C ALA A 473 12.93 -2.50 8.87
N LYS A 474 11.76 -1.92 8.56
CA LYS A 474 11.64 -0.83 7.59
C LYS A 474 10.41 0.04 7.88
N ILE A 475 10.35 1.21 7.24
CA ILE A 475 9.18 2.08 7.29
C ILE A 475 8.21 1.66 6.18
N TYR A 476 7.06 1.11 6.57
CA TYR A 476 5.98 0.74 5.65
C TYR A 476 5.11 1.96 5.33
N SER A 477 4.90 2.21 4.04
CA SER A 477 4.16 3.38 3.53
C SER A 477 2.65 3.30 3.73
N GLY A 478 2.12 2.11 4.06
CA GLY A 478 0.67 1.85 4.13
C GLY A 478 0.10 1.23 2.86
N THR A 479 0.87 1.14 1.77
CA THR A 479 0.40 0.67 0.47
C THR A 479 1.37 -0.34 -0.16
N GLY A 480 0.83 -1.38 -0.79
CA GLY A 480 1.60 -2.39 -1.53
C GLY A 480 2.10 -3.56 -0.67
N ASP A 481 2.67 -4.57 -1.31
CA ASP A 481 3.18 -5.76 -0.62
C ASP A 481 4.35 -5.44 0.32
N LEU A 482 4.42 -6.16 1.45
CA LEU A 482 5.52 -6.03 2.40
C LEU A 482 6.45 -7.23 2.27
N ILE A 483 7.65 -7.00 1.73
CA ILE A 483 8.77 -7.93 1.87
C ILE A 483 9.65 -7.43 3.03
N LEU A 484 9.97 -8.31 3.97
CA LEU A 484 10.85 -8.03 5.10
C LEU A 484 11.73 -9.25 5.41
N LEU A 485 12.90 -9.28 4.80
CA LEU A 485 13.86 -10.39 4.86
C LEU A 485 14.89 -10.16 5.97
N ALA A 486 14.93 -11.11 6.90
CA ALA A 486 15.91 -11.16 7.98
C ALA A 486 17.20 -11.84 7.48
N SER A 487 18.35 -11.24 7.76
CA SER A 487 19.68 -11.72 7.36
C SER A 487 20.72 -11.18 8.35
N PRO A 488 21.97 -11.69 8.33
CA PRO A 488 23.06 -11.09 9.09
C PRO A 488 23.16 -9.56 8.90
N LEU A 489 23.03 -9.06 7.66
CA LEU A 489 23.10 -7.62 7.37
C LEU A 489 21.95 -6.83 8.02
N SER A 490 20.72 -7.32 7.90
CA SER A 490 19.57 -6.64 8.50
C SER A 490 19.57 -6.71 10.02
N GLU A 491 20.16 -7.76 10.59
CA GLU A 491 20.35 -7.90 12.03
C GLU A 491 21.40 -6.90 12.54
N ILE A 492 22.53 -6.73 11.85
CA ILE A 492 23.53 -5.69 12.18
C ILE A 492 22.88 -4.30 12.11
N ALA A 493 22.13 -4.02 11.03
CA ALA A 493 21.41 -2.76 10.86
C ALA A 493 20.40 -2.52 12.01
N TYR A 494 19.65 -3.56 12.39
CA TYR A 494 18.69 -3.52 13.48
C TYR A 494 19.38 -3.22 14.81
N GLN A 495 20.48 -3.90 15.15
CA GLN A 495 21.21 -3.68 16.40
C GLN A 495 21.79 -2.26 16.49
N LEU A 496 22.36 -1.75 15.39
CA LEU A 496 22.90 -0.39 15.33
C LEU A 496 21.80 0.69 15.43
N ALA A 497 20.59 0.42 14.93
CA ALA A 497 19.46 1.34 14.99
C ALA A 497 18.68 1.26 16.33
N ASN A 498 18.69 0.10 17.00
CA ASN A 498 17.89 -0.16 18.21
C ASN A 498 18.48 0.41 19.51
N ALA A 499 19.39 1.38 19.42
CA ALA A 499 19.88 2.18 20.56
C ALA A 499 18.84 3.22 21.07
N GLY A 500 17.54 2.94 20.91
CA GLY A 500 16.40 3.77 21.34
C GLY A 500 15.70 4.57 20.24
N THR A 501 16.14 4.48 18.98
CA THR A 501 15.72 5.36 17.87
C THR A 501 15.40 4.59 16.57
N LEU A 502 15.07 3.30 16.68
CA LEU A 502 14.91 2.37 15.54
C LEU A 502 14.12 2.96 14.36
N ALA A 503 12.98 3.60 14.62
CA ALA A 503 12.14 4.19 13.56
C ALA A 503 12.82 5.33 12.78
N ASN A 504 13.73 6.07 13.41
CA ASN A 504 14.41 7.21 12.82
C ASN A 504 15.66 6.78 12.04
N ASP A 505 16.32 5.72 12.51
CA ASP A 505 17.68 5.40 12.05
C ASP A 505 17.72 4.20 11.11
N ILE A 506 16.72 3.30 11.11
CA ILE A 506 16.80 2.03 10.38
C ILE A 506 17.04 2.19 8.89
N THR A 507 16.39 3.15 8.23
CA THR A 507 16.58 3.41 6.79
C THR A 507 18.02 3.85 6.48
N THR A 508 18.55 4.74 7.32
CA THR A 508 19.92 5.22 7.21
C THR A 508 20.90 4.07 7.47
N LYS A 509 20.64 3.25 8.49
CA LYS A 509 21.49 2.11 8.85
C LYS A 509 21.49 1.03 7.78
N ASN A 510 20.35 0.71 7.16
CA ASN A 510 20.30 -0.20 6.02
C ASN A 510 21.19 0.30 4.87
N THR A 511 21.15 1.60 4.56
CA THR A 511 21.98 2.19 3.49
C THR A 511 23.48 2.15 3.84
N GLN A 512 23.83 2.45 5.10
CA GLN A 512 25.21 2.42 5.59
C GLN A 512 25.79 1.00 5.52
N ILE A 513 25.01 -0.01 5.92
CA ILE A 513 25.39 -1.42 5.90
C ILE A 513 25.64 -1.88 4.46
N ALA A 514 24.72 -1.60 3.54
CA ALA A 514 24.88 -1.96 2.14
C ALA A 514 26.17 -1.36 1.55
N THR A 515 26.48 -0.12 1.91
CA THR A 515 27.70 0.56 1.47
C THR A 515 28.96 -0.06 2.08
N ALA A 516 28.94 -0.36 3.39
CA ALA A 516 30.09 -0.94 4.10
C ALA A 516 30.46 -2.34 3.55
N PHE A 517 29.48 -3.11 3.09
CA PHE A 517 29.69 -4.42 2.44
C PHE A 517 29.88 -4.34 0.91
N GLY A 518 30.01 -3.15 0.33
CA GLY A 518 30.31 -2.98 -1.11
C GLY A 518 29.13 -3.24 -2.07
N ILE A 519 27.90 -3.23 -1.55
CA ILE A 519 26.65 -3.45 -2.30
C ILE A 519 25.72 -2.23 -2.22
N SER A 520 26.29 -1.02 -2.33
CA SER A 520 25.52 0.22 -2.25
C SER A 520 24.35 0.24 -3.26
N GLY A 521 23.18 0.69 -2.80
CA GLY A 521 21.93 0.69 -3.58
C GLY A 521 21.09 -0.59 -3.50
N VAL A 522 21.64 -1.70 -2.97
CA VAL A 522 20.88 -2.95 -2.79
C VAL A 522 19.99 -2.86 -1.54
N ASP A 523 18.68 -3.03 -1.70
CA ASP A 523 17.76 -3.21 -0.58
C ASP A 523 17.76 -4.67 -0.12
N PHE A 524 18.71 -5.01 0.76
CA PHE A 524 18.82 -6.37 1.33
C PHE A 524 17.66 -6.76 2.25
N THR A 525 16.72 -5.84 2.56
CA THR A 525 15.51 -6.16 3.33
C THR A 525 14.35 -6.62 2.44
N ALA A 526 14.45 -6.40 1.13
CA ALA A 526 13.44 -6.81 0.15
C ALA A 526 14.01 -7.71 -0.97
N THR A 527 15.33 -7.79 -1.11
CA THR A 527 16.02 -8.58 -2.14
C THR A 527 16.27 -10.00 -1.65
N ILE A 528 15.69 -10.99 -2.34
CA ILE A 528 15.99 -12.40 -2.09
C ILE A 528 17.41 -12.69 -2.63
N PRO A 529 18.37 -13.11 -1.79
CA PRO A 529 19.73 -13.42 -2.24
C PRO A 529 19.76 -14.69 -3.09
N THR A 530 20.75 -14.80 -3.96
CA THR A 530 21.04 -16.05 -4.67
C THR A 530 21.61 -17.09 -3.69
N ASP A 531 21.06 -18.30 -3.68
CA ASP A 531 21.62 -19.43 -2.94
C ASP A 531 22.87 -19.96 -3.65
N LEU A 532 24.05 -19.61 -3.12
CA LEU A 532 25.32 -20.00 -3.70
C LEU A 532 25.62 -21.49 -3.53
N ASN A 533 24.93 -22.22 -2.66
CA ASN A 533 25.14 -23.67 -2.56
C ASN A 533 24.63 -24.41 -3.81
N THR A 534 23.73 -23.80 -4.58
CA THR A 534 23.05 -24.43 -5.71
C THR A 534 23.14 -23.65 -7.01
N ILE A 535 23.27 -22.32 -6.96
CA ILE A 535 23.18 -21.43 -8.12
C ILE A 535 24.40 -20.50 -8.16
N THR A 536 24.97 -20.33 -9.35
CA THR A 536 26.04 -19.35 -9.60
C THR A 536 25.51 -17.90 -9.56
N ALA A 537 26.15 -17.02 -8.80
CA ALA A 537 25.76 -15.62 -8.65
C ALA A 537 25.82 -14.83 -9.98
N ALA A 538 24.73 -14.13 -10.30
CA ALA A 538 24.70 -13.14 -11.38
C ALA A 538 25.17 -11.76 -10.89
N ASN A 539 25.53 -10.86 -11.81
CA ASN A 539 25.85 -9.46 -11.49
C ASN A 539 24.55 -8.62 -11.35
N ASP A 540 23.66 -9.06 -10.48
CA ASP A 540 22.43 -8.38 -10.09
C ASP A 540 22.37 -8.27 -8.55
N ASP A 541 21.35 -7.59 -8.03
CA ASP A 541 21.22 -7.33 -6.60
C ASP A 541 21.16 -8.64 -5.78
N ALA A 542 20.50 -9.66 -6.31
CA ALA A 542 20.37 -10.97 -5.68
C ALA A 542 21.71 -11.71 -5.60
N GLY A 543 22.50 -11.72 -6.67
CA GLY A 543 23.83 -12.36 -6.70
C GLY A 543 24.86 -11.61 -5.86
N LYS A 544 24.82 -10.27 -5.86
CA LYS A 544 25.65 -9.42 -4.99
C LYS A 544 25.34 -9.69 -3.51
N PHE A 545 24.05 -9.71 -3.15
CA PHE A 545 23.65 -9.97 -1.78
C PHE A 545 24.04 -11.38 -1.31
N GLY A 546 23.82 -12.41 -2.14
CA GLY A 546 24.24 -13.78 -1.83
C GLY A 546 25.74 -13.93 -1.61
N THR A 547 26.56 -13.20 -2.38
CA THR A 547 28.03 -13.22 -2.23
C THR A 547 28.49 -12.54 -0.95
N VAL A 548 27.83 -11.45 -0.52
CA VAL A 548 28.11 -10.80 0.77
C VAL A 548 27.78 -11.73 1.94
N LEU A 549 26.66 -12.46 1.88
CA LEU A 549 26.32 -13.41 2.94
C LEU A 549 27.37 -14.51 3.09
N ALA A 550 27.84 -15.07 1.96
CA ALA A 550 28.96 -16.02 1.98
C ALA A 550 30.26 -15.40 2.54
N ALA A 551 30.53 -14.13 2.25
CA ALA A 551 31.66 -13.41 2.84
C ALA A 551 31.54 -13.33 4.36
N VAL A 552 30.39 -12.92 4.90
CA VAL A 552 30.14 -12.85 6.35
C VAL A 552 30.36 -14.22 7.02
N SER A 553 29.84 -15.29 6.42
CA SER A 553 30.04 -16.65 6.94
C SER A 553 31.53 -17.06 6.92
N GLN A 554 32.25 -16.74 5.84
CA GLN A 554 33.69 -16.95 5.75
C GLN A 554 34.48 -16.12 6.78
N MET A 555 34.03 -14.92 7.14
CA MET A 555 34.65 -14.11 8.20
C MET A 555 34.56 -14.81 9.57
N GLY A 556 33.42 -15.46 9.84
CA GLY A 556 33.22 -16.28 11.04
C GLY A 556 34.16 -17.49 11.08
N GLU A 557 34.27 -18.22 9.97
CA GLU A 557 35.19 -19.36 9.82
C GLU A 557 36.66 -18.94 10.02
N ASN A 558 37.11 -17.87 9.36
CA ASN A 558 38.46 -17.32 9.52
C ASN A 558 38.74 -16.89 10.96
N SER A 559 37.71 -16.47 11.69
CA SER A 559 37.82 -16.09 13.11
C SER A 559 37.63 -17.26 14.08
N ALA A 560 37.39 -18.47 13.58
CA ALA A 560 37.01 -19.65 14.35
C ALA A 560 35.80 -19.40 15.30
N ASP A 561 34.82 -18.64 14.82
CA ASP A 561 33.61 -18.32 15.57
C ASP A 561 32.76 -19.58 15.79
N ALA A 562 32.29 -19.76 17.03
CA ALA A 562 31.49 -20.94 17.38
C ALA A 562 30.08 -20.95 16.75
N ASN A 563 29.57 -19.78 16.32
CA ASN A 563 28.28 -19.63 15.64
C ASN A 563 28.15 -18.22 15.02
N PRO A 564 27.19 -18.02 14.08
CA PRO A 564 27.01 -16.73 13.40
C PRO A 564 26.68 -15.54 14.31
N THR A 565 26.13 -15.77 15.52
CA THR A 565 25.82 -14.67 16.46
C THR A 565 27.11 -13.94 16.90
N ILE A 566 28.21 -14.67 17.04
CA ILE A 566 29.51 -14.10 17.42
C ILE A 566 30.04 -13.21 16.30
N THR A 567 29.94 -13.68 15.05
CA THR A 567 30.34 -12.93 13.86
C THR A 567 29.52 -11.65 13.71
N ILE A 568 28.19 -11.74 13.79
CA ILE A 568 27.28 -10.59 13.74
C ILE A 568 27.61 -9.57 14.83
N THR A 569 27.81 -10.03 16.07
CA THR A 569 28.12 -9.15 17.21
C THR A 569 29.44 -8.41 17.00
N ALA A 570 30.46 -9.09 16.47
CA ALA A 570 31.74 -8.46 16.17
C ALA A 570 31.61 -7.40 15.07
N LEU A 571 30.84 -7.68 14.01
CA LEU A 571 30.60 -6.71 12.93
C LEU A 571 29.82 -5.47 13.40
N VAL A 572 28.90 -5.63 14.36
CA VAL A 572 28.22 -4.49 15.00
C VAL A 572 29.22 -3.61 15.76
N VAL A 573 30.17 -4.22 16.48
CA VAL A 573 31.21 -3.49 17.24
C VAL A 573 32.13 -2.70 16.31
N ASP A 574 32.58 -3.33 15.23
CA ASP A 574 33.44 -2.76 14.18
C ASP A 574 32.76 -1.54 13.54
N MET A 575 31.52 -1.70 13.07
CA MET A 575 30.76 -0.60 12.45
C MET A 575 30.43 0.56 13.39
N ASN A 576 30.37 0.31 14.69
CA ASN A 576 30.16 1.36 15.68
C ASN A 576 31.49 2.00 16.15
N GLY A 577 32.64 1.54 15.64
CA GLY A 577 33.98 1.99 16.01
C GLY A 577 34.34 1.74 17.48
N SER A 578 33.63 0.82 18.15
CA SER A 578 33.78 0.59 19.59
C SER A 578 35.06 -0.17 19.95
N ASP A 579 35.69 -0.80 18.96
CA ASP A 579 37.00 -1.45 19.01
C ASP A 579 38.14 -0.57 18.48
N GLY A 580 37.85 0.67 18.08
CA GLY A 580 38.83 1.60 17.50
C GLY A 580 38.82 1.67 15.97
N SER A 581 37.96 0.91 15.30
CA SER A 581 37.68 1.03 13.87
C SER A 581 36.97 2.35 13.53
N SER A 582 36.97 2.73 12.25
CA SER A 582 36.21 3.89 11.80
C SER A 582 34.72 3.56 11.82
N VAL A 583 33.90 4.59 12.02
CA VAL A 583 32.45 4.38 12.13
C VAL A 583 31.83 4.18 10.74
N ASN A 584 30.93 3.20 10.62
CA ASN A 584 30.20 2.79 9.41
C ASN A 584 31.04 2.11 8.32
N THR A 585 32.17 1.53 8.70
CA THR A 585 33.07 0.78 7.82
C THR A 585 33.28 -0.63 8.38
N ILE A 586 33.82 -1.53 7.55
CA ILE A 586 34.27 -2.85 7.96
C ILE A 586 35.77 -2.92 7.66
N GLU A 587 36.60 -2.71 8.67
CA GLU A 587 38.07 -2.68 8.52
C GLU A 587 38.75 -3.94 9.02
N GLY A 588 37.97 -4.75 9.74
CA GLY A 588 38.29 -6.14 10.00
C GLY A 588 38.51 -6.45 11.45
N ARG A 589 38.03 -7.63 11.82
CA ARG A 589 38.13 -8.16 13.17
C ARG A 589 39.55 -8.63 13.46
N ASN A 590 40.14 -8.17 14.57
CA ASN A 590 41.39 -8.73 15.08
C ASN A 590 41.13 -10.09 15.76
N SER A 591 41.44 -11.20 15.09
CA SER A 591 41.46 -12.53 15.70
C SER A 591 42.82 -13.20 15.47
N GLY A 592 43.77 -13.00 16.39
CA GLY A 592 45.14 -13.51 16.23
C GLY A 592 45.99 -12.63 15.31
N SER A 593 46.59 -13.21 14.25
CA SER A 593 47.49 -12.53 13.30
C SER A 593 46.84 -12.07 12.00
N GLU A 594 45.54 -12.28 11.82
CA GLU A 594 44.82 -11.95 10.59
C GLU A 594 43.82 -10.82 10.81
N THR A 595 43.81 -9.86 9.88
CA THR A 595 42.82 -8.79 9.76
C THR A 595 41.78 -9.24 8.74
N VAL A 596 40.53 -9.42 9.17
CA VAL A 596 39.46 -9.96 8.30
C VAL A 596 38.66 -8.82 7.64
N ASP A 597 39.12 -8.32 6.49
CA ASP A 597 38.37 -7.44 5.58
C ASP A 597 37.35 -8.27 4.75
N VAL A 598 36.18 -7.71 4.41
CA VAL A 598 35.18 -8.34 3.51
C VAL A 598 35.81 -8.78 2.19
N ALA A 599 36.74 -7.98 1.65
CA ALA A 599 37.47 -8.33 0.44
C ALA A 599 38.35 -9.57 0.62
N GLU A 600 38.96 -9.72 1.80
CA GLU A 600 39.82 -10.85 2.13
C GLU A 600 39.01 -12.11 2.46
N ALA A 601 37.87 -11.98 3.12
CA ALA A 601 36.94 -13.08 3.30
C ALA A 601 36.48 -13.65 1.95
N ILE A 602 36.20 -12.80 0.96
CA ILE A 602 35.84 -13.25 -0.39
C ILE A 602 37.04 -13.87 -1.13
N ASN A 603 38.25 -13.33 -0.94
CA ASN A 603 39.49 -13.97 -1.42
C ASN A 603 39.62 -15.39 -0.88
N ASN A 604 39.47 -15.56 0.43
CA ASN A 604 39.61 -16.85 1.11
C ASN A 604 38.53 -17.83 0.65
N PHE A 605 37.29 -17.35 0.52
CA PHE A 605 36.18 -18.14 0.00
C PHE A 605 36.40 -18.61 -1.45
N LYS A 606 36.98 -17.76 -2.31
CA LYS A 606 37.22 -18.05 -3.74
C LYS A 606 38.48 -18.88 -4.01
N ASN A 607 39.59 -18.52 -3.38
CA ASN A 607 40.92 -19.04 -3.69
C ASN A 607 41.29 -20.27 -2.86
N ASN A 608 40.45 -20.67 -1.90
CA ASN A 608 40.71 -21.82 -1.04
C ASN A 608 41.97 -21.62 -0.17
N ASN A 609 42.26 -20.39 0.25
CA ASN A 609 43.56 -19.96 0.81
C ASN A 609 43.49 -19.32 2.22
N GLY A 610 42.58 -19.74 3.10
CA GLY A 610 42.60 -19.37 4.53
C GLY A 610 43.22 -20.47 5.41
N ASP A 611 43.97 -20.08 6.47
CA ASP A 611 44.71 -20.98 7.37
C ASP A 611 43.81 -21.95 8.18
N ASN A 612 42.48 -21.82 8.09
CA ASN A 612 41.45 -22.59 8.78
C ASN A 612 40.38 -23.21 7.85
N ASN A 613 40.62 -23.23 6.53
CA ASN A 613 39.72 -23.87 5.57
C ASN A 613 39.84 -25.42 5.57
N VAL A 614 39.19 -26.09 6.52
CA VAL A 614 39.23 -27.57 6.63
C VAL A 614 38.01 -28.26 6.00
N LYS A 615 36.98 -27.53 5.54
CA LYS A 615 35.73 -28.10 4.99
C LYS A 615 35.14 -27.20 3.89
N ASN A 616 35.47 -27.49 2.64
CA ASN A 616 34.91 -26.81 1.48
C ASN A 616 33.39 -27.04 1.38
N GLY A 617 32.61 -25.96 1.35
CA GLY A 617 31.20 -25.98 0.96
C GLY A 617 31.02 -25.92 -0.56
N SER A 618 29.84 -26.35 -1.03
CA SER A 618 29.48 -26.35 -2.46
C SER A 618 29.47 -24.95 -3.10
N GLY A 619 29.43 -23.88 -2.30
CA GLY A 619 29.24 -22.51 -2.78
C GLY A 619 30.47 -21.77 -3.30
N SER A 620 31.69 -22.21 -2.96
CA SER A 620 32.93 -21.52 -3.38
C SER A 620 33.05 -21.35 -4.91
N GLY A 621 32.63 -22.36 -5.68
CA GLY A 621 32.62 -22.34 -7.15
C GLY A 621 31.47 -21.55 -7.79
N ASN A 622 30.50 -21.10 -6.99
CA ASN A 622 29.26 -20.46 -7.45
C ASN A 622 29.25 -18.94 -7.25
N THR A 623 30.38 -18.32 -6.97
CA THR A 623 30.47 -16.86 -6.82
C THR A 623 30.33 -16.10 -8.16
N GLY A 624 30.34 -16.77 -9.32
CA GLY A 624 29.92 -16.21 -10.62
C GLY A 624 30.69 -14.99 -11.14
N LEU A 625 30.08 -14.17 -12.02
CA LEU A 625 30.62 -12.89 -12.54
C LEU A 625 30.53 -11.75 -11.51
N ALA A 626 29.58 -11.83 -10.57
CA ALA A 626 29.62 -11.05 -9.31
C ALA A 626 30.85 -11.43 -8.44
N GLY A 627 31.48 -12.56 -8.76
CA GLY A 627 32.78 -13.06 -8.33
C GLY A 627 33.81 -13.11 -9.47
N SER A 628 33.65 -12.34 -10.56
CA SER A 628 34.84 -11.87 -11.27
C SER A 628 35.72 -11.28 -10.18
N ALA A 629 36.99 -11.70 -10.10
CA ALA A 629 37.86 -11.13 -9.06
C ALA A 629 38.00 -9.61 -9.24
N THR A 630 37.55 -9.10 -10.39
CA THR A 630 37.83 -7.79 -10.89
C THR A 630 36.62 -7.15 -11.59
N GLY A 631 36.51 -5.83 -11.55
CA GLY A 631 35.58 -5.02 -12.36
C GLY A 631 34.27 -4.62 -11.65
N GLU A 632 33.65 -3.57 -12.19
CA GLU A 632 32.40 -2.99 -11.72
C GLU A 632 31.26 -4.02 -11.60
N GLY A 633 30.60 -4.01 -10.45
CA GLY A 633 29.55 -4.98 -10.10
C GLY A 633 30.03 -6.21 -9.34
N SER A 634 31.34 -6.43 -9.21
CA SER A 634 31.91 -7.40 -8.26
C SER A 634 32.19 -6.75 -6.89
N ILE A 635 32.20 -7.51 -5.79
CA ILE A 635 32.46 -6.92 -4.47
C ILE A 635 33.89 -6.36 -4.37
N LYS A 636 34.88 -7.08 -4.90
CA LYS A 636 36.28 -6.60 -4.95
C LYS A 636 36.43 -5.42 -5.89
N GLY A 637 35.77 -5.44 -7.04
CA GLY A 637 35.79 -4.34 -7.98
C GLY A 637 35.10 -3.10 -7.43
N ASN A 638 33.95 -3.21 -6.79
CA ASN A 638 33.28 -2.07 -6.17
C ASN A 638 34.11 -1.48 -5.01
N SER A 639 34.71 -2.34 -4.18
CA SER A 639 35.63 -1.88 -3.11
C SER A 639 36.86 -1.19 -3.68
N ALA A 640 37.48 -1.78 -4.71
CA ALA A 640 38.64 -1.22 -5.37
C ALA A 640 38.33 0.08 -6.12
N ILE A 641 37.21 0.15 -6.84
CA ILE A 641 36.69 1.36 -7.51
C ILE A 641 36.44 2.44 -6.47
N SER A 642 35.78 2.12 -5.35
CA SER A 642 35.56 3.08 -4.25
C SER A 642 36.89 3.60 -3.68
N LYS A 643 37.86 2.71 -3.44
CA LYS A 643 39.19 3.10 -2.94
C LYS A 643 39.95 3.98 -3.92
N ILE A 644 39.93 3.64 -5.21
CA ILE A 644 40.56 4.43 -6.27
C ILE A 644 39.84 5.79 -6.38
N SER A 645 38.51 5.79 -6.43
CA SER A 645 37.69 6.98 -6.60
C SER A 645 37.84 7.99 -5.47
N ASN A 646 37.99 7.50 -4.23
CA ASN A 646 38.19 8.36 -3.05
C ASN A 646 39.65 8.79 -2.85
N TYR A 647 40.60 8.31 -3.67
CA TYR A 647 42.00 8.67 -3.49
C TYR A 647 42.27 10.09 -4.00
N ASP A 648 42.43 11.04 -3.07
CA ASP A 648 42.70 12.45 -3.33
C ASP A 648 44.18 12.82 -3.27
N GLY A 649 45.07 11.81 -3.25
CA GLY A 649 46.51 12.00 -3.05
C GLY A 649 46.96 11.91 -1.59
N THR A 650 46.02 11.82 -0.64
CA THR A 650 46.30 11.64 0.79
C THR A 650 46.01 10.20 1.24
N GLY A 651 46.58 9.80 2.39
CA GLY A 651 46.38 8.45 2.94
C GLY A 651 47.11 7.34 2.17
N ALA A 652 46.61 6.10 2.29
CA ALA A 652 47.22 4.93 1.67
C ALA A 652 46.88 4.86 0.18
N ALA A 653 47.89 5.02 -0.68
CA ALA A 653 47.72 5.03 -2.13
C ALA A 653 47.20 3.70 -2.70
N PRO A 654 46.40 3.72 -3.79
CA PRO A 654 45.97 2.50 -4.45
C PRO A 654 47.14 1.63 -4.94
N SER A 655 47.02 0.32 -4.80
CA SER A 655 48.01 -0.67 -5.23
C SER A 655 47.73 -1.19 -6.65
N VAL A 656 48.71 -1.83 -7.29
CA VAL A 656 48.50 -2.51 -8.59
C VAL A 656 47.33 -3.50 -8.51
N GLN A 657 47.25 -4.25 -7.40
CA GLN A 657 46.17 -5.22 -7.22
C GLN A 657 44.80 -4.54 -7.15
N GLN A 658 44.69 -3.34 -6.57
CA GLN A 658 43.43 -2.60 -6.55
C GLN A 658 43.01 -2.13 -7.95
N TYR A 659 43.94 -1.72 -8.82
CA TYR A 659 43.57 -1.44 -10.22
C TYR A 659 43.12 -2.71 -10.95
N VAL A 660 43.82 -3.82 -10.74
CA VAL A 660 43.43 -5.13 -11.28
C VAL A 660 42.03 -5.49 -10.79
N ASP A 661 41.76 -5.40 -9.49
CA ASP A 661 40.47 -5.67 -8.86
C ASP A 661 39.39 -4.69 -9.33
N ALA A 662 39.71 -3.44 -9.66
CA ALA A 662 38.75 -2.53 -10.29
C ALA A 662 38.46 -2.86 -11.77
N GLY A 663 39.07 -3.91 -12.34
CA GLY A 663 38.93 -4.28 -13.75
C GLY A 663 39.74 -3.38 -14.68
N VAL A 664 40.69 -2.61 -14.15
CA VAL A 664 41.52 -1.65 -14.88
C VAL A 664 42.80 -2.33 -15.32
N THR A 665 43.17 -2.10 -16.57
CA THR A 665 44.36 -2.68 -17.21
C THR A 665 45.41 -1.60 -17.49
N GLY A 666 46.67 -2.01 -17.65
CA GLY A 666 47.78 -1.10 -17.98
C GLY A 666 48.52 -0.50 -16.78
N VAL A 667 48.05 -0.73 -15.55
CA VAL A 667 48.75 -0.32 -14.32
C VAL A 667 49.70 -1.42 -13.86
N ASN A 668 50.95 -1.06 -13.59
CA ASN A 668 52.01 -1.94 -13.10
C ASN A 668 52.92 -1.17 -12.12
N ILE A 669 53.91 -1.84 -11.53
CA ILE A 669 54.78 -1.22 -10.52
C ILE A 669 55.56 -0.01 -11.04
N GLY A 670 55.88 0.02 -12.35
CA GLY A 670 56.66 1.09 -12.97
C GLY A 670 55.87 2.38 -13.21
N ASN A 671 54.54 2.30 -13.37
CA ASN A 671 53.69 3.47 -13.60
C ASN A 671 52.69 3.76 -12.46
N LEU A 672 52.66 2.93 -11.40
CA LEU A 672 51.70 3.04 -10.30
C LEU A 672 51.65 4.44 -9.67
N ALA A 673 52.82 5.01 -9.37
CA ALA A 673 52.90 6.32 -8.72
C ALA A 673 52.26 7.43 -9.59
N GLN A 674 52.54 7.39 -10.89
CA GLN A 674 51.98 8.33 -11.87
C GLN A 674 50.46 8.16 -12.00
N MET A 675 49.98 6.92 -12.10
CA MET A 675 48.55 6.63 -12.19
C MET A 675 47.79 7.12 -10.95
N ASN A 676 48.35 6.87 -9.76
CA ASN A 676 47.80 7.38 -8.51
C ASN A 676 47.77 8.92 -8.49
N SER A 677 48.83 9.60 -8.93
CA SER A 677 48.83 11.05 -9.04
C SER A 677 47.76 11.58 -10.01
N ARG A 678 47.43 10.85 -11.08
CA ARG A 678 46.33 11.25 -11.98
C ARG A 678 44.96 11.11 -11.32
N ILE A 679 44.72 9.97 -10.69
CA ILE A 679 43.47 9.72 -9.95
C ILE A 679 43.26 10.80 -8.88
N ALA A 680 44.31 11.18 -8.16
CA ALA A 680 44.28 12.25 -7.15
C ALA A 680 43.82 13.63 -7.67
N THR A 681 43.86 13.86 -8.99
CA THR A 681 43.38 15.12 -9.60
C THR A 681 41.91 15.09 -10.01
N LYS A 682 41.24 13.95 -9.84
CA LYS A 682 39.85 13.72 -10.27
C LYS A 682 38.88 13.81 -9.11
N THR A 683 37.64 14.12 -9.44
CA THR A 683 36.52 14.03 -8.51
C THR A 683 36.00 12.60 -8.45
N THR A 684 35.34 12.23 -7.36
CA THR A 684 34.78 10.88 -7.19
C THR A 684 33.81 10.48 -8.31
N VAL A 685 33.07 11.44 -8.87
CA VAL A 685 32.12 11.22 -9.98
C VAL A 685 32.83 10.99 -11.32
N GLU A 686 34.10 11.34 -11.44
CA GLU A 686 34.91 11.08 -12.65
C GLU A 686 35.67 9.74 -12.56
N THR A 687 35.47 8.99 -11.48
CA THR A 687 36.20 7.75 -11.17
C THR A 687 35.34 6.72 -10.45
N ASP A 688 34.01 6.82 -10.48
CA ASP A 688 33.11 5.91 -9.75
C ASP A 688 32.72 4.65 -10.55
N THR A 689 33.20 4.52 -11.79
CA THR A 689 33.05 3.33 -12.63
C THR A 689 34.40 2.78 -13.13
N THR A 690 34.44 1.49 -13.50
CA THR A 690 35.65 0.90 -14.13
C THR A 690 36.01 1.65 -15.42
N VAL A 691 35.00 2.03 -16.19
CA VAL A 691 35.16 2.68 -17.50
C VAL A 691 35.82 4.05 -17.35
N GLU A 692 35.38 4.83 -16.37
CA GLU A 692 35.93 6.16 -16.12
C GLU A 692 37.37 6.08 -15.58
N ILE A 693 37.64 5.18 -14.62
CA ILE A 693 39.00 4.97 -14.14
C ILE A 693 39.91 4.57 -15.31
N GLN A 694 39.48 3.62 -16.17
CA GLN A 694 40.27 3.23 -17.35
C GLN A 694 40.50 4.41 -18.30
N ALA A 695 39.53 5.32 -18.46
CA ALA A 695 39.69 6.52 -19.28
C ALA A 695 40.73 7.48 -18.70
N VAL A 696 40.74 7.69 -17.38
CA VAL A 696 41.75 8.52 -16.69
C VAL A 696 43.15 7.91 -16.86
N ILE A 697 43.28 6.60 -16.69
CA ILE A 697 44.55 5.87 -16.84
C ILE A 697 45.08 5.95 -18.28
N ASN A 698 44.20 5.94 -19.28
CA ASN A 698 44.59 6.03 -20.69
C ASN A 698 44.91 7.47 -21.16
N THR A 699 44.74 8.48 -20.31
CA THR A 699 44.97 9.88 -20.69
C THR A 699 46.44 10.26 -20.54
N SER A 700 47.12 10.59 -21.64
CA SER A 700 48.45 11.23 -21.60
C SER A 700 48.32 12.68 -21.12
N VAL A 701 49.14 13.07 -20.14
CA VAL A 701 49.14 14.45 -19.63
C VAL A 701 50.27 15.22 -20.32
N VAL A 702 49.94 16.42 -20.84
CA VAL A 702 50.95 17.32 -21.38
C VAL A 702 51.77 17.89 -20.22
N ALA A 703 53.07 17.63 -20.22
CA ALA A 703 54.02 18.26 -19.30
C ALA A 703 54.98 19.19 -20.04
N THR A 704 55.39 20.24 -19.34
CA THR A 704 56.41 21.18 -19.81
C THR A 704 57.72 20.92 -19.07
N PHE A 705 58.71 20.43 -19.78
CA PHE A 705 60.10 20.35 -19.35
C PHE A 705 61.01 20.66 -20.53
N THR A 706 62.24 21.03 -20.23
CA THR A 706 63.27 21.30 -21.24
C THR A 706 64.56 20.58 -20.89
N ILE A 707 65.25 20.07 -21.90
CA ILE A 707 66.67 19.73 -21.78
C ILE A 707 67.45 21.05 -21.81
N ASP A 708 68.25 21.28 -20.78
CA ASP A 708 69.02 22.52 -20.66
C ASP A 708 70.08 22.57 -21.77
N ALA A 709 70.43 23.79 -22.20
CA ALA A 709 71.40 23.99 -23.26
C ALA A 709 72.73 23.25 -22.98
N ILE A 710 73.15 22.43 -23.93
CA ILE A 710 74.39 21.64 -23.82
C ILE A 710 75.47 22.35 -24.62
N ALA A 711 76.58 22.67 -23.97
CA ALA A 711 77.66 23.37 -24.64
C ALA A 711 78.33 22.49 -25.71
N ASP A 712 78.54 23.07 -26.90
CA ASP A 712 79.42 22.52 -27.91
C ASP A 712 80.84 22.34 -27.33
N THR A 713 81.53 21.33 -27.82
CA THR A 713 82.84 20.95 -27.30
C THR A 713 83.79 20.54 -28.40
N THR A 714 85.07 20.55 -28.08
CA THR A 714 86.14 20.10 -28.96
C THR A 714 86.81 18.88 -28.37
N VAL A 715 87.13 17.90 -29.20
CA VAL A 715 87.92 16.73 -28.83
C VAL A 715 89.12 16.64 -29.77
N ALA A 716 90.29 16.33 -29.21
CA ALA A 716 91.46 16.08 -30.05
C ALA A 716 91.21 14.85 -30.95
N GLU A 717 91.77 14.87 -32.16
CA GLU A 717 91.78 13.70 -33.02
C GLU A 717 92.30 12.47 -32.28
N ASN A 718 91.82 11.29 -32.66
CA ASN A 718 92.15 10.01 -32.06
C ASN A 718 91.80 9.86 -30.56
N ALA A 719 91.13 10.85 -29.95
CA ALA A 719 90.55 10.72 -28.61
C ALA A 719 89.05 10.43 -28.68
N ALA A 720 88.58 9.51 -27.85
CA ALA A 720 87.15 9.26 -27.69
C ALA A 720 86.50 10.38 -26.87
N PHE A 721 85.22 10.65 -27.14
CA PHE A 721 84.42 11.64 -26.43
C PHE A 721 83.36 10.95 -25.56
N THR A 722 83.15 11.48 -24.35
CA THR A 722 82.03 11.13 -23.47
C THR A 722 81.46 12.42 -22.89
N GLY A 723 80.16 12.64 -23.08
CA GLY A 723 79.44 13.80 -22.56
C GLY A 723 79.12 13.69 -21.08
N SER A 724 78.57 14.77 -20.52
CA SER A 724 77.92 14.76 -19.20
C SER A 724 76.46 14.33 -19.31
N THR A 725 75.87 13.90 -18.19
CA THR A 725 74.42 13.73 -18.05
C THR A 725 73.73 15.07 -18.35
N PRO A 726 72.81 15.14 -19.33
CA PRO A 726 72.05 16.35 -19.60
C PRO A 726 71.24 16.80 -18.37
N ALA A 727 71.21 18.10 -18.11
CA ALA A 727 70.31 18.65 -17.10
C ALA A 727 68.92 18.85 -17.72
N VAL A 728 67.88 18.54 -16.95
CA VAL A 728 66.48 18.70 -17.36
C VAL A 728 65.79 19.61 -16.35
N THR A 729 65.23 20.71 -16.84
CA THR A 729 64.48 21.68 -16.04
C THR A 729 62.98 21.52 -16.29
N GLY A 730 62.16 21.71 -15.26
CA GLY A 730 60.71 21.59 -15.32
C GLY A 730 60.19 20.38 -14.56
N THR A 731 58.99 19.92 -14.91
CA THR A 731 58.30 18.83 -14.22
C THR A 731 57.93 17.71 -15.20
N PRO A 732 58.92 16.95 -15.72
CA PRO A 732 58.66 15.79 -16.55
C PRO A 732 57.87 14.73 -15.79
N ILE A 733 57.09 13.91 -16.51
CA ILE A 733 56.26 12.89 -15.89
C ILE A 733 56.96 11.53 -15.90
N GLY A 734 57.15 10.94 -14.72
CA GLY A 734 57.70 9.58 -14.59
C GLY A 734 59.19 9.49 -14.95
N THR A 735 59.60 8.31 -15.42
CA THR A 735 61.00 8.05 -15.81
C THR A 735 61.31 8.64 -17.18
N LEU A 736 62.44 9.34 -17.28
CA LEU A 736 62.96 9.87 -18.54
C LEU A 736 63.70 8.79 -19.32
N VAL A 737 63.45 8.74 -20.63
CA VAL A 737 64.17 7.90 -21.59
C VAL A 737 64.82 8.79 -22.63
N TYR A 738 66.12 8.57 -22.86
CA TYR A 738 66.91 9.36 -23.80
C TYR A 738 67.17 8.58 -25.08
N SER A 739 67.12 9.28 -26.21
CA SER A 739 67.39 8.76 -27.55
C SER A 739 68.17 9.76 -28.39
N LEU A 740 68.73 9.30 -29.51
CA LEU A 740 69.52 10.13 -30.43
C LEU A 740 68.73 10.45 -31.70
N GLY A 741 68.88 11.68 -32.18
CA GLY A 741 68.49 12.16 -33.49
C GLY A 741 69.59 13.05 -34.09
N GLY A 742 69.34 13.61 -35.27
CA GLY A 742 70.34 14.41 -36.00
C GLY A 742 71.08 13.62 -37.08
N ASN A 743 71.86 14.32 -37.88
CA ASN A 743 72.52 13.75 -39.06
C ASN A 743 73.66 12.79 -38.68
N ASP A 744 74.36 13.09 -37.59
CA ASP A 744 75.51 12.30 -37.13
C ASP A 744 75.15 11.37 -35.97
N ALA A 745 73.85 11.14 -35.68
CA ALA A 745 73.41 10.27 -34.58
C ALA A 745 74.01 8.85 -34.62
N ALA A 746 74.28 8.32 -35.81
CA ALA A 746 74.90 7.00 -35.98
C ALA A 746 76.36 6.95 -35.50
N ASP A 747 77.00 8.10 -35.35
CA ASP A 747 78.37 8.23 -34.86
C ASP A 747 78.48 8.27 -33.33
N PHE A 748 77.34 8.33 -32.64
CA PHE A 748 77.23 8.36 -31.19
C PHE A 748 76.51 7.13 -30.63
N THR A 749 76.76 6.86 -29.36
CA THR A 749 75.96 5.95 -28.52
C THR A 749 75.39 6.73 -27.34
N ILE A 750 74.20 6.37 -26.85
CA ILE A 750 73.57 6.99 -25.67
C ILE A 750 73.21 5.93 -24.63
N ASP A 751 73.42 6.27 -23.35
CA ASP A 751 72.80 5.55 -22.25
C ASP A 751 71.36 6.05 -22.07
N SER A 752 70.37 5.19 -22.35
CA SER A 752 68.96 5.58 -22.40
C SER A 752 68.38 6.01 -21.04
N GLY A 753 69.04 5.71 -19.92
CA GLY A 753 68.58 6.09 -18.57
C GLY A 753 69.23 7.36 -18.03
N THR A 754 70.44 7.69 -18.51
CA THR A 754 71.21 8.85 -18.03
C THR A 754 71.41 9.94 -19.08
N GLY A 755 71.12 9.67 -20.35
CA GLY A 755 71.30 10.62 -21.46
C GLY A 755 72.75 10.90 -21.83
N VAL A 756 73.71 10.20 -21.21
CA VAL A 756 75.14 10.37 -21.51
C VAL A 756 75.44 9.82 -22.91
N ILE A 757 75.98 10.68 -23.77
CA ILE A 757 76.42 10.31 -25.11
C ILE A 757 77.93 10.02 -25.16
N SER A 758 78.33 9.14 -26.08
CA SER A 758 79.74 8.84 -26.36
C SER A 758 79.97 8.74 -27.85
N MET A 759 81.15 9.17 -28.30
CA MET A 759 81.63 9.06 -29.68
C MET A 759 83.00 8.39 -29.66
N VAL A 760 83.20 7.42 -30.56
CA VAL A 760 84.51 6.80 -30.75
C VAL A 760 85.53 7.83 -31.23
N ALA A 761 86.81 7.53 -31.06
CA ALA A 761 87.89 8.35 -31.61
C ALA A 761 87.70 8.56 -33.13
N ARG A 762 87.88 9.81 -33.59
CA ARG A 762 87.75 10.22 -35.00
C ARG A 762 89.08 10.76 -35.53
N ASP A 763 89.28 10.55 -36.83
CA ASP A 763 90.44 11.00 -37.59
C ASP A 763 90.08 12.31 -38.30
N PHE A 764 90.83 13.39 -38.04
CA PHE A 764 90.52 14.72 -38.58
C PHE A 764 90.68 14.78 -40.10
N GLU A 765 91.62 14.02 -40.65
CA GLU A 765 91.89 13.92 -42.08
C GLU A 765 90.91 12.99 -42.81
N ALA A 766 90.13 12.19 -42.08
CA ALA A 766 89.08 11.32 -42.60
C ALA A 766 87.75 11.48 -41.81
N PRO A 767 87.07 12.64 -41.95
CA PRO A 767 85.85 12.92 -41.22
C PRO A 767 84.74 11.94 -41.62
N ALA A 768 84.03 11.43 -40.61
CA ALA A 768 82.94 10.47 -40.78
C ALA A 768 81.55 11.11 -40.64
N ASP A 769 81.50 12.37 -40.22
CA ASP A 769 80.29 13.19 -40.16
C ASP A 769 79.68 13.36 -41.56
N ALA A 770 78.38 13.60 -41.59
CA ALA A 770 77.57 13.56 -42.80
C ALA A 770 77.99 14.61 -43.85
N ASN A 771 78.50 15.76 -43.41
CA ASN A 771 78.94 16.91 -44.22
C ASN A 771 80.46 17.04 -44.33
N THR A 772 81.22 16.18 -43.67
CA THR A 772 82.70 16.08 -43.75
C THR A 772 83.45 17.36 -43.33
N ASP A 773 82.93 18.10 -42.37
CA ASP A 773 83.53 19.33 -41.84
C ASP A 773 84.13 19.20 -40.43
N ASN A 774 84.21 17.96 -39.91
CA ASN A 774 84.71 17.63 -38.57
C ASN A 774 83.84 18.15 -37.41
N ALA A 775 82.65 18.66 -37.67
CA ALA A 775 81.68 19.06 -36.65
C ALA A 775 80.53 18.03 -36.60
N TYR A 776 80.60 17.12 -35.61
CA TYR A 776 79.62 16.06 -35.45
C TYR A 776 78.41 16.59 -34.66
N GLU A 777 77.26 16.73 -35.33
CA GLU A 777 76.02 17.29 -34.78
C GLU A 777 75.06 16.17 -34.34
N VAL A 778 74.78 16.11 -33.04
CA VAL A 778 73.88 15.12 -32.45
C VAL A 778 72.78 15.78 -31.64
N THR A 779 71.54 15.38 -31.90
CA THR A 779 70.37 15.82 -31.13
C THR A 779 70.04 14.78 -30.06
N ILE A 780 70.09 15.19 -28.81
CA ILE A 780 69.66 14.37 -27.67
C ILE A 780 68.18 14.64 -27.44
N ILE A 781 67.35 13.61 -27.57
CA ILE A 781 65.91 13.67 -27.36
C ILE A 781 65.59 13.01 -26.02
N VAL A 782 64.98 13.77 -25.12
CA VAL A 782 64.48 13.28 -23.84
C VAL A 782 62.97 13.10 -23.94
N THR A 783 62.49 11.91 -23.59
CA THR A 783 61.05 11.56 -23.59
C THR A 783 60.64 11.14 -22.20
N ASP A 784 59.56 11.71 -21.67
CA ASP A 784 58.99 11.30 -20.39
C ASP A 784 58.03 10.10 -20.55
N ALA A 785 57.47 9.60 -19.44
CA ALA A 785 56.59 8.43 -19.46
C ALA A 785 55.26 8.65 -20.20
N ASP A 786 54.87 9.90 -20.47
CA ASP A 786 53.66 10.29 -21.21
C ASP A 786 53.94 10.69 -22.66
N SER A 787 55.14 10.38 -23.15
CA SER A 787 55.58 10.72 -24.49
C SER A 787 55.68 12.23 -24.74
N ASN A 788 55.77 13.04 -23.68
CA ASN A 788 56.20 14.43 -23.84
C ASN A 788 57.70 14.42 -24.14
N THR A 789 58.12 15.22 -25.11
CA THR A 789 59.50 15.24 -25.60
C THR A 789 60.07 16.63 -25.59
N ASP A 790 61.35 16.75 -25.28
CA ASP A 790 62.17 17.90 -25.64
C ASP A 790 63.50 17.42 -26.22
N SER A 791 64.20 18.29 -26.94
CA SER A 791 65.44 17.93 -27.61
C SER A 791 66.43 19.07 -27.67
N GLU A 792 67.71 18.76 -27.48
CA GLU A 792 68.81 19.71 -27.58
C GLU A 792 69.91 19.14 -28.46
N THR A 793 70.48 19.99 -29.31
CA THR A 793 71.59 19.63 -30.17
C THR A 793 72.93 19.98 -29.50
N GLN A 794 73.88 19.05 -29.58
CA GLN A 794 75.28 19.29 -29.22
C GLN A 794 76.17 19.04 -30.43
N THR A 795 77.12 19.94 -30.66
CA THR A 795 78.19 19.79 -31.66
C THR A 795 79.48 19.37 -30.98
N VAL A 796 80.09 18.29 -31.48
CA VAL A 796 81.42 17.84 -31.08
C VAL A 796 82.38 18.04 -32.24
N THR A 797 83.27 19.02 -32.12
CA THR A 797 84.26 19.33 -33.16
C THR A 797 85.55 18.57 -32.91
N VAL A 798 86.03 17.83 -33.92
CA VAL A 798 87.34 17.18 -33.86
C VAL A 798 88.42 18.18 -34.27
N THR A 799 89.52 18.26 -33.51
CA THR A 799 90.63 19.18 -33.78
C THR A 799 91.98 18.45 -33.76
N LEU A 800 92.93 18.95 -34.55
CA LEU A 800 94.34 18.53 -34.52
C LEU A 800 95.02 18.73 -33.15
#